data_AF-A0A0P8ZRJ0-F1
#
_entry.id   AF-A0A0P8ZRJ0-F1
#
_cell.length_a   1.000
_cell.length_b   1.000
_cell.length_c   1.000
_cell.angle_alpha   90.00
_cell.angle_beta   90.00
_cell.angle_gamma   90.00
#
_symmetry.space_group_name_H-M   'P 1'
#
loop_
_entity.id
_entity.type
_entity.pdbx_description
1 polymer ?
#
loop_
_entity_poly.entity_id
_entity_poly.type
_entity_poly.pdbx_seq_one_letter_code
_entity_poly.pdbx_strand_id
1 'polypeptide(L)'
;MNTTALEPSVDVFQTSAQQAFYLRAQELGARPLFAALTLPVARPVAAQALRTALETLGRRHEILRTVYRRLPGMKWPVQSLCDELPVALPGIQPSVAEALSRSREAMLEDSNRALVVAQVECEAGQHFVTVLTLASSFDEASLRALSAELASLLRGETLAGDEDALQYLDYTAWQEELREEDIGHQGAAFWRNLQQQFAVAHRLPFEKTVEVSLARRLAIRTDAHWFAEVQRLAADLKVEAQQVALLLWSAFVARIGQQEKGLMGWQVDGRNEQIATTLGRFARRLPVAFEYRSQQTLAQAMAAFVASVEQSLSWLDCLNEFELSTEGTAPLRYGFVYQAAIESAIEVDDGNPEVLRLRVQGDQLQLSCLDGALPESMLTEWLEQFVEFSRQLLASPELPLGQADLVSAAQRTRLIDGFNPNATGQALPCRFLHELFSEQARLHPQRVALSVNGQRLTYAELDARSNQVANALRGQGVAPDQIVAVYGQRSLEIVIAMLGTLKAGAAYLPLDPNYPIERLAFMLADTSARHVLACQPLPDALGREQSISLMPGTEVWSAAQTRPEPQGDNANLAYVIYTSGSTGKPKGVMISHANAVASTLARNAFYRQPLRGFLMLSSFSFDSSVAGVFWALGQGATLCLPDEDSYKDPARLAALIRQEEVSHYLTLPSYHGQILEHLDRHALACVIVAGEACSNALLQRHREALPGVALVNEYGPTEGTVWCSAWELPLGDDDDNIPIGQPIAGMRIHVLGPDLQPVAVGVEGELYVGGAGIARGYLQRAALTAERFVPDLFAKAAGQRLYRTGDLARYRADGVLEYLGRVDHQVKIRGFRIELGEIESAMRSAPGIEDAAVIARETPTGPQLLGFAVSPADTADIRLNELRSHLAEALPEHMQPARLQVLERFPLMPNGKLNRQALLDLDVRRSAFVAPRNELEKSLAAIWAEALHVERVGVHDSFFELGGHSLLATRIRARIQEELNLAIPLKLFFDGDTLERLAAQIEQFRQHSEHQENDVDALEALFDEVDEEHAQ
;
A
#
# COMPACT_ATOMS: atom_id res chain seq x y z
N MET A 1 -10.52 -54.10 -12.42
CA MET A 1 -9.42 -54.95 -12.94
C MET A 1 -9.37 -54.77 -14.45
N ASN A 2 -8.13 -54.75 -14.98
CA ASN A 2 -7.66 -54.42 -16.34
C ASN A 2 -7.61 -52.92 -16.69
N THR A 3 -6.58 -52.24 -16.19
CA THR A 3 -5.97 -51.04 -16.80
C THR A 3 -5.02 -51.49 -17.92
N THR A 4 -5.58 -51.95 -19.03
CA THR A 4 -4.85 -51.93 -20.30
C THR A 4 -4.84 -50.46 -20.73
N ALA A 5 -3.65 -49.87 -20.89
CA ALA A 5 -3.55 -48.50 -21.40
C ALA A 5 -4.22 -48.46 -22.78
N LEU A 6 -5.31 -47.71 -22.91
CA LEU A 6 -5.95 -47.44 -24.19
C LEU A 6 -4.92 -46.68 -25.06
N GLU A 7 -4.53 -47.26 -26.19
CA GLU A 7 -3.59 -46.64 -27.13
C GLU A 7 -4.36 -45.68 -28.06
N PRO A 8 -4.05 -44.36 -28.06
CA PRO A 8 -4.74 -43.39 -28.92
C PRO A 8 -4.20 -43.40 -30.35
N SER A 9 -5.04 -43.07 -31.33
CA SER A 9 -4.76 -43.30 -32.76
C SER A 9 -4.36 -42.06 -33.58
N VAL A 10 -4.66 -40.83 -33.11
CA VAL A 10 -4.34 -39.56 -33.80
C VAL A 10 -4.02 -38.46 -32.78
N ASP A 11 -2.98 -37.66 -33.01
CA ASP A 11 -2.63 -36.46 -32.22
C ASP A 11 -2.95 -35.17 -32.98
N VAL A 12 -3.70 -34.27 -32.35
CA VAL A 12 -4.15 -32.97 -32.93
C VAL A 12 -3.86 -31.83 -31.96
N PHE A 13 -3.61 -30.63 -32.48
CA PHE A 13 -3.48 -29.42 -31.65
C PHE A 13 -4.77 -29.14 -30.88
N GLN A 14 -4.65 -28.35 -29.81
CA GLN A 14 -5.80 -27.82 -29.08
C GLN A 14 -6.26 -26.49 -29.69
N THR A 15 -7.56 -26.22 -29.62
CA THR A 15 -8.12 -24.88 -29.88
C THR A 15 -7.55 -23.84 -28.91
N SER A 16 -7.57 -22.55 -29.27
CA SER A 16 -7.14 -21.46 -28.40
C SER A 16 -7.93 -21.42 -27.09
N ALA A 17 -9.23 -21.73 -27.11
CA ALA A 17 -10.09 -21.75 -25.94
C ALA A 17 -9.66 -22.84 -24.92
N GLN A 18 -9.22 -24.01 -25.41
CA GLN A 18 -8.63 -25.07 -24.59
C GLN A 18 -7.27 -24.65 -24.01
N GLN A 19 -6.40 -24.11 -24.86
CA GLN A 19 -5.05 -23.67 -24.48
C GLN A 19 -5.07 -22.53 -23.45
N ALA A 20 -5.93 -21.53 -23.65
CA ALA A 20 -6.10 -20.38 -22.75
C ALA A 20 -6.58 -20.83 -21.35
N PHE A 21 -7.47 -21.81 -21.32
CA PHE A 21 -7.96 -22.39 -20.06
C PHE A 21 -6.86 -23.17 -19.34
N TYR A 22 -6.03 -23.91 -20.08
CA TYR A 22 -4.86 -24.61 -19.54
C TYR A 22 -3.82 -23.63 -18.96
N LEU A 23 -3.50 -22.56 -19.70
CA LEU A 23 -2.62 -21.46 -19.28
C LEU A 23 -3.09 -20.88 -17.95
N ARG A 24 -4.38 -20.57 -17.86
CA ARG A 24 -4.95 -19.96 -16.67
C ARG A 24 -4.86 -20.86 -15.45
N ALA A 25 -5.07 -22.17 -15.61
CA ALA A 25 -4.87 -23.13 -14.52
C ALA A 25 -3.42 -23.12 -13.99
N GLN A 26 -2.43 -22.99 -14.89
CA GLN A 26 -1.01 -22.90 -14.52
C GLN A 26 -0.67 -21.59 -13.82
N GLU A 27 -1.14 -20.44 -14.32
CA GLU A 27 -0.93 -19.12 -13.70
C GLU A 27 -1.40 -19.09 -12.25
N LEU A 28 -2.48 -19.81 -11.96
CA LEU A 28 -3.10 -19.88 -10.64
C LEU A 28 -2.46 -20.96 -9.76
N GLY A 29 -1.43 -21.68 -10.22
CA GLY A 29 -0.82 -22.78 -9.47
C GLY A 29 -1.78 -23.95 -9.19
N ALA A 30 -2.88 -24.06 -9.94
CA ALA A 30 -3.95 -25.00 -9.69
C ALA A 30 -3.69 -26.38 -10.33
N ARG A 31 -4.30 -27.42 -9.75
CA ARG A 31 -4.51 -28.75 -10.36
C ARG A 31 -5.46 -28.63 -11.58
N PRO A 32 -5.66 -29.70 -12.39
CA PRO A 32 -6.64 -29.66 -13.48
C PRO A 32 -7.99 -29.13 -12.99
N LEU A 33 -8.53 -28.14 -13.70
CA LEU A 33 -9.86 -27.60 -13.44
C LEU A 33 -10.90 -28.55 -14.02
N PHE A 34 -11.94 -28.84 -13.25
CA PHE A 34 -12.98 -29.79 -13.63
C PHE A 34 -14.29 -29.08 -13.88
N ALA A 35 -15.05 -29.59 -14.84
CA ALA A 35 -16.45 -29.23 -15.02
C ALA A 35 -17.34 -30.38 -14.60
N ALA A 36 -18.48 -30.05 -14.00
CA ALA A 36 -19.43 -31.01 -13.48
C ALA A 36 -20.85 -30.72 -13.98
N LEU A 37 -21.62 -31.80 -14.14
CA LEU A 37 -23.04 -31.81 -14.46
C LEU A 37 -23.72 -32.74 -13.45
N THR A 38 -24.82 -32.29 -12.84
CA THR A 38 -25.67 -33.14 -11.98
C THR A 38 -27.09 -33.24 -12.56
N LEU A 39 -27.54 -34.45 -12.85
CA LEU A 39 -28.83 -34.77 -13.45
C LEU A 39 -29.72 -35.52 -12.45
N PRO A 40 -30.94 -35.04 -12.12
CA PRO A 40 -31.87 -35.80 -11.31
C PRO A 40 -32.43 -37.00 -12.09
N VAL A 41 -32.53 -38.16 -11.43
CA VAL A 41 -33.12 -39.39 -11.98
C VAL A 41 -34.20 -39.92 -11.05
N ALA A 42 -35.24 -40.53 -11.62
CA ALA A 42 -36.41 -40.98 -10.84
C ALA A 42 -36.11 -42.19 -9.92
N ARG A 43 -35.04 -42.94 -10.19
CA ARG A 43 -34.61 -44.15 -9.47
C ARG A 43 -33.13 -44.42 -9.76
N PRO A 44 -32.44 -45.27 -8.98
CA PRO A 44 -31.09 -45.71 -9.29
C PRO A 44 -31.03 -46.31 -10.69
N VAL A 45 -29.99 -45.95 -11.44
CA VAL A 45 -29.79 -46.42 -12.82
C VAL A 45 -28.97 -47.71 -12.77
N ALA A 46 -29.45 -48.77 -13.42
CA ALA A 46 -28.69 -50.00 -13.54
C ALA A 46 -27.35 -49.74 -14.23
N ALA A 47 -26.24 -50.24 -13.65
CA ALA A 47 -24.89 -49.97 -14.15
C ALA A 47 -24.71 -50.30 -15.64
N GLN A 48 -25.37 -51.36 -16.13
CA GLN A 48 -25.33 -51.74 -17.54
C GLN A 48 -26.07 -50.75 -18.45
N ALA A 49 -27.21 -50.21 -18.01
CA ALA A 49 -27.95 -49.21 -18.77
C ALA A 49 -27.17 -47.89 -18.88
N LEU A 50 -26.56 -47.47 -17.76
CA LEU A 50 -25.69 -46.30 -17.73
C LEU A 50 -24.47 -46.47 -18.66
N ARG A 51 -23.80 -47.63 -18.60
CA ARG A 51 -22.67 -47.94 -19.49
C ARG A 51 -23.08 -47.93 -20.96
N THR A 52 -24.21 -48.56 -21.31
CA THR A 52 -24.72 -48.59 -22.69
C THR A 52 -25.05 -47.19 -23.21
N ALA A 53 -25.66 -46.34 -22.38
CA ALA A 53 -25.94 -44.96 -22.73
C ALA A 53 -24.65 -44.17 -23.00
N LEU A 54 -23.66 -44.29 -22.10
CA LEU A 54 -22.36 -43.62 -22.25
C LEU A 54 -21.60 -44.09 -23.49
N GLU A 55 -21.54 -45.40 -23.77
CA GLU A 55 -20.92 -45.94 -24.98
C GLU A 55 -21.61 -45.44 -26.26
N THR A 56 -22.94 -45.29 -26.24
CA THR A 56 -23.70 -44.72 -27.36
C THR A 56 -23.30 -43.25 -27.59
N LEU A 57 -23.19 -42.46 -26.52
CA LEU A 57 -22.73 -41.08 -26.59
C LEU A 57 -21.28 -40.99 -27.08
N GLY A 58 -20.39 -41.87 -26.60
CA GLY A 58 -18.98 -41.90 -27.02
C GLY A 58 -18.79 -42.23 -28.50
N ARG A 59 -19.68 -43.05 -29.10
CA ARG A 59 -19.68 -43.28 -30.55
C ARG A 59 -20.20 -42.07 -31.34
N ARG A 60 -21.16 -41.34 -30.77
CA ARG A 60 -21.79 -40.17 -31.41
C ARG A 60 -20.88 -38.94 -31.37
N HIS A 61 -20.17 -38.71 -30.26
CA HIS A 61 -19.38 -37.50 -30.02
C HIS A 61 -17.93 -37.86 -29.73
N GLU A 62 -17.03 -37.54 -30.65
CA GLU A 62 -15.60 -37.87 -30.52
C GLU A 62 -14.92 -37.18 -29.32
N ILE A 63 -15.40 -36.00 -28.91
CA ILE A 63 -14.83 -35.25 -27.79
C ILE A 63 -14.93 -36.01 -26.47
N LEU A 64 -15.92 -36.91 -26.32
CA LEU A 64 -16.04 -37.78 -25.14
C LEU A 64 -14.96 -38.86 -25.13
N ARG A 65 -14.37 -39.19 -26.29
CA ARG A 65 -13.24 -40.12 -26.45
C ARG A 65 -11.89 -39.41 -26.58
N THR A 66 -11.85 -38.10 -26.38
CA THR A 66 -10.63 -37.30 -26.52
C THR A 66 -9.92 -37.18 -25.17
N VAL A 67 -8.63 -37.47 -25.15
CA VAL A 67 -7.74 -37.35 -23.98
C VAL A 67 -6.62 -36.36 -24.27
N TYR A 68 -5.97 -35.83 -23.23
CA TYR A 68 -4.89 -34.85 -23.40
C TYR A 68 -3.54 -35.41 -22.98
N ARG A 69 -2.56 -35.36 -23.89
CA ARG A 69 -1.22 -35.90 -23.67
C ARG A 69 -0.16 -34.81 -23.75
N ARG A 70 0.81 -34.86 -22.84
CA ARG A 70 1.96 -33.96 -22.87
C ARG A 70 3.10 -34.61 -23.65
N LEU A 71 3.35 -34.11 -24.86
CA LEU A 71 4.47 -34.56 -25.68
C LEU A 71 5.74 -33.75 -25.38
N PRO A 72 6.95 -34.35 -25.43
CA PRO A 72 8.21 -33.61 -25.27
C PRO A 72 8.35 -32.48 -26.30
N GLY A 73 8.77 -31.30 -25.84
CA GLY A 73 9.01 -30.14 -26.70
C GLY A 73 7.74 -29.36 -27.11
N MET A 74 6.54 -29.86 -26.79
CA MET A 74 5.30 -29.10 -26.99
C MET A 74 5.05 -28.16 -25.81
N LYS A 75 4.67 -26.91 -26.11
CA LYS A 75 4.29 -25.91 -25.10
C LYS A 75 3.02 -26.32 -24.36
N TRP A 76 2.08 -26.98 -25.05
CA TRP A 76 0.77 -27.38 -24.56
C TRP A 76 0.54 -28.88 -24.71
N PRO A 77 -0.37 -29.49 -23.94
CA PRO A 77 -0.84 -30.84 -24.23
C PRO A 77 -1.52 -30.89 -25.61
N VAL A 78 -1.38 -32.02 -26.31
CA VAL A 78 -2.11 -32.31 -27.55
C VAL A 78 -3.37 -33.10 -27.23
N GLN A 79 -4.36 -33.04 -28.14
CA GLN A 79 -5.56 -33.87 -28.10
C GLN A 79 -5.27 -35.21 -28.76
N SER A 80 -5.74 -36.31 -28.16
CA SER A 80 -5.60 -37.63 -28.74
C SER A 80 -6.91 -38.39 -28.69
N LEU A 81 -7.31 -38.98 -29.81
CA LEU A 81 -8.57 -39.73 -29.91
C LEU A 81 -8.37 -41.20 -29.52
N CYS A 82 -9.21 -41.69 -28.61
CA CYS A 82 -9.28 -43.10 -28.22
C CYS A 82 -10.37 -43.85 -29.00
N ASP A 83 -10.15 -45.12 -29.28
CA ASP A 83 -11.16 -45.96 -29.96
C ASP A 83 -12.37 -46.26 -29.04
N GLU A 84 -12.10 -46.47 -27.74
CA GLU A 84 -13.12 -46.69 -26.72
C GLU A 84 -13.32 -45.45 -25.83
N LEU A 85 -14.49 -45.35 -25.20
CA LEU A 85 -14.80 -44.27 -24.25
C LEU A 85 -14.01 -44.46 -22.94
N PRO A 86 -13.07 -43.56 -22.59
CA PRO A 86 -12.30 -43.69 -21.37
C PRO A 86 -13.07 -43.09 -20.18
N VAL A 87 -14.00 -43.88 -19.64
CA VAL A 87 -14.91 -43.49 -18.54
C VAL A 87 -14.68 -44.31 -17.27
N ALA A 88 -14.71 -43.63 -16.11
CA ALA A 88 -14.73 -44.28 -14.79
C ALA A 88 -16.12 -44.21 -14.14
N LEU A 89 -16.52 -45.30 -13.46
CA LEU A 89 -17.81 -45.43 -12.76
C LEU A 89 -17.57 -45.80 -11.28
N PRO A 90 -17.34 -44.82 -10.38
CA PRO A 90 -16.99 -45.08 -8.98
C PRO A 90 -18.16 -45.61 -8.12
N GLY A 91 -19.31 -45.92 -8.71
CA GLY A 91 -20.47 -46.49 -8.02
C GLY A 91 -21.43 -45.44 -7.47
N ILE A 92 -22.25 -45.86 -6.49
CA ILE A 92 -23.26 -45.03 -5.82
C ILE A 92 -22.64 -44.35 -4.59
N GLN A 93 -22.92 -43.07 -4.41
CA GLN A 93 -22.41 -42.24 -3.33
C GLN A 93 -23.58 -41.64 -2.53
N PRO A 94 -23.41 -41.34 -1.23
CA PRO A 94 -24.50 -40.88 -0.37
C PRO A 94 -24.87 -39.40 -0.55
N SER A 95 -24.03 -38.61 -1.23
CA SER A 95 -24.31 -37.21 -1.55
C SER A 95 -23.64 -36.75 -2.85
N VAL A 96 -24.15 -35.67 -3.44
CA VAL A 96 -23.55 -35.03 -4.63
C VAL A 96 -22.13 -34.55 -4.34
N ALA A 97 -21.90 -33.98 -3.15
CA ALA A 97 -20.58 -33.49 -2.74
C ALA A 97 -19.53 -34.62 -2.70
N GLU A 98 -19.89 -35.77 -2.12
CA GLU A 98 -19.00 -36.95 -2.10
C GLU A 98 -18.79 -37.52 -3.50
N ALA A 99 -19.83 -37.58 -4.32
CA ALA A 99 -19.71 -38.03 -5.71
C ALA A 99 -18.75 -37.19 -6.52
N LEU A 100 -18.82 -35.86 -6.42
CA LEU A 100 -17.88 -34.96 -7.09
C LEU A 100 -16.46 -35.11 -6.53
N SER A 101 -16.31 -35.24 -5.21
CA SER A 101 -15.00 -35.45 -4.58
C SER A 101 -14.32 -36.74 -5.06
N ARG A 102 -15.03 -37.87 -5.00
CA ARG A 102 -14.55 -39.17 -5.50
C ARG A 102 -14.30 -39.15 -6.99
N SER A 103 -15.14 -38.46 -7.76
CA SER A 103 -14.94 -38.35 -9.20
C SER A 103 -13.67 -37.57 -9.54
N ARG A 104 -13.32 -36.54 -8.75
CA ARG A 104 -12.06 -35.80 -8.91
C ARG A 104 -10.84 -36.67 -8.60
N GLU A 105 -10.89 -37.44 -7.51
CA GLU A 105 -9.84 -38.42 -7.18
C GLU A 105 -9.65 -39.41 -8.33
N ALA A 106 -10.74 -40.01 -8.79
CA ALA A 106 -10.73 -40.92 -9.92
C ALA A 106 -10.17 -40.25 -11.18
N MET A 107 -10.55 -39.02 -11.52
CA MET A 107 -10.02 -38.34 -12.70
C MET A 107 -8.49 -38.13 -12.62
N LEU A 108 -7.95 -37.93 -11.41
CA LEU A 108 -6.52 -37.70 -11.19
C LEU A 108 -5.69 -38.99 -11.16
N GLU A 109 -6.29 -40.15 -10.91
CA GLU A 109 -5.61 -41.45 -10.90
C GLU A 109 -5.10 -41.88 -12.28
N ASP A 110 -5.76 -41.44 -13.35
CA ASP A 110 -5.47 -41.87 -14.71
C ASP A 110 -5.72 -40.71 -15.69
N SER A 111 -4.62 -40.19 -16.25
CA SER A 111 -4.63 -39.06 -17.17
C SER A 111 -5.32 -39.34 -18.50
N ASN A 112 -5.63 -40.61 -18.79
CA ASN A 112 -6.37 -41.00 -19.99
C ASN A 112 -7.89 -40.98 -19.78
N ARG A 113 -8.41 -40.61 -18.61
CA ARG A 113 -9.86 -40.50 -18.38
C ARG A 113 -10.42 -39.21 -19.00
N ALA A 114 -11.49 -39.33 -19.77
CA ALA A 114 -12.23 -38.19 -20.32
C ALA A 114 -13.47 -37.84 -19.48
N LEU A 115 -14.08 -38.86 -18.84
CA LEU A 115 -15.30 -38.72 -18.04
C LEU A 115 -15.22 -39.57 -16.77
N VAL A 116 -15.81 -39.06 -15.69
CA VAL A 116 -16.14 -39.84 -14.50
C VAL A 116 -17.62 -39.68 -14.21
N VAL A 117 -18.36 -40.79 -14.13
CA VAL A 117 -19.82 -40.76 -13.94
C VAL A 117 -20.19 -41.51 -12.67
N ALA A 118 -20.67 -40.78 -11.67
CA ALA A 118 -21.05 -41.33 -10.37
C ALA A 118 -22.56 -41.21 -10.15
N GLN A 119 -23.14 -42.20 -9.48
CA GLN A 119 -24.55 -42.15 -9.06
C GLN A 119 -24.63 -41.65 -7.63
N VAL A 120 -25.72 -40.96 -7.30
CA VAL A 120 -25.99 -40.43 -5.96
C VAL A 120 -27.32 -40.96 -5.47
N GLU A 121 -27.36 -41.40 -4.22
CA GLU A 121 -28.57 -41.75 -3.48
C GLU A 121 -28.57 -41.00 -2.15
N CYS A 122 -29.38 -39.94 -2.08
CA CYS A 122 -29.49 -39.11 -0.88
C CYS A 122 -30.41 -39.77 0.15
N GLU A 123 -30.20 -39.49 1.44
CA GLU A 123 -31.03 -40.00 2.54
C GLU A 123 -32.53 -39.67 2.40
N ALA A 124 -32.87 -38.61 1.65
CA ALA A 124 -34.24 -38.19 1.34
C ALA A 124 -34.91 -38.99 0.18
N GLY A 125 -34.27 -40.04 -0.35
CA GLY A 125 -34.79 -40.85 -1.45
C GLY A 125 -34.71 -40.18 -2.83
N GLN A 126 -33.85 -39.16 -2.96
CA GLN A 126 -33.56 -38.50 -4.24
C GLN A 126 -32.34 -39.16 -4.90
N HIS A 127 -32.41 -39.35 -6.21
CA HIS A 127 -31.33 -39.98 -6.98
C HIS A 127 -30.78 -39.03 -8.04
N PHE A 128 -29.46 -39.02 -8.21
CA PHE A 128 -28.80 -38.21 -9.22
C PHE A 128 -27.74 -39.00 -9.99
N VAL A 129 -27.44 -38.56 -11.20
CA VAL A 129 -26.26 -38.95 -11.96
C VAL A 129 -25.38 -37.72 -12.09
N THR A 130 -24.13 -37.83 -11.64
CA THR A 130 -23.12 -36.77 -11.75
C THR A 130 -22.12 -37.16 -12.83
N VAL A 131 -21.79 -36.23 -13.71
CA VAL A 131 -20.76 -36.37 -14.76
C VAL A 131 -19.69 -35.33 -14.47
N LEU A 132 -18.46 -35.78 -14.28
CA LEU A 132 -17.27 -34.95 -14.11
C LEU A 132 -16.36 -35.10 -15.33
N THR A 133 -15.85 -33.98 -15.84
CA THR A 133 -14.92 -33.92 -16.97
C THR A 133 -13.88 -32.82 -16.75
N LEU A 134 -12.88 -32.72 -17.63
CA LEU A 134 -11.95 -31.60 -17.65
C LEU A 134 -12.69 -30.36 -18.18
N ALA A 135 -12.59 -29.24 -17.46
CA ALA A 135 -13.26 -28.00 -17.87
C ALA A 135 -12.67 -27.41 -19.18
N SER A 136 -11.49 -27.85 -19.61
CA SER A 136 -10.95 -27.54 -20.93
C SER A 136 -11.72 -28.22 -22.07
N SER A 137 -12.41 -29.34 -21.84
CA SER A 137 -13.07 -30.11 -22.92
C SER A 137 -14.49 -29.66 -23.22
N PHE A 138 -15.24 -29.21 -22.20
CA PHE A 138 -16.65 -28.92 -22.33
C PHE A 138 -16.97 -27.55 -21.73
N ASP A 139 -17.72 -26.74 -22.46
CA ASP A 139 -18.39 -25.57 -21.90
C ASP A 139 -19.79 -25.91 -21.37
N GLU A 140 -20.47 -24.91 -20.81
CA GLU A 140 -21.78 -25.08 -20.19
C GLU A 140 -22.85 -25.56 -21.19
N ALA A 141 -22.85 -25.02 -22.41
CA ALA A 141 -23.79 -25.41 -23.46
C ALA A 141 -23.60 -26.89 -23.85
N SER A 142 -22.36 -27.35 -24.01
CA SER A 142 -22.07 -28.75 -24.28
C SER A 142 -22.49 -29.68 -23.14
N LEU A 143 -22.28 -29.29 -21.89
CA LEU A 143 -22.71 -30.10 -20.74
C LEU A 143 -24.24 -30.20 -20.67
N ARG A 144 -24.97 -29.13 -21.00
CA ARG A 144 -26.44 -29.16 -21.09
C ARG A 144 -26.90 -30.07 -22.23
N ALA A 145 -26.31 -29.96 -23.42
CA ALA A 145 -26.60 -30.84 -24.55
C ALA A 145 -26.33 -32.32 -24.21
N LEU A 146 -25.17 -32.61 -23.61
CA LEU A 146 -24.82 -33.94 -23.11
C LEU A 146 -25.84 -34.45 -22.09
N SER A 147 -26.31 -33.59 -21.18
CA SER A 147 -27.30 -33.96 -20.18
C SER A 147 -28.65 -34.35 -20.79
N ALA A 148 -29.09 -33.63 -21.83
CA ALA A 148 -30.35 -33.89 -22.51
C ALA A 148 -30.30 -35.24 -23.24
N GLU A 149 -29.22 -35.48 -23.99
CA GLU A 149 -29.02 -36.75 -24.69
C GLU A 149 -28.87 -37.93 -23.71
N LEU A 150 -28.11 -37.76 -22.62
CA LEU A 150 -27.97 -38.78 -21.58
C LEU A 150 -29.33 -39.09 -20.93
N ALA A 151 -30.11 -38.06 -20.58
CA ALA A 151 -31.43 -38.24 -19.99
C ALA A 151 -32.39 -39.01 -20.93
N SER A 152 -32.37 -38.71 -22.23
CA SER A 152 -33.13 -39.43 -23.26
C SER A 152 -32.74 -40.90 -23.34
N LEU A 153 -31.44 -41.20 -23.41
CA LEU A 153 -30.95 -42.59 -23.44
C LEU A 153 -31.31 -43.36 -22.16
N LEU A 154 -31.25 -42.71 -20.99
CA LEU A 154 -31.64 -43.32 -19.73
C LEU A 154 -33.15 -43.61 -19.63
N ARG A 155 -33.99 -42.90 -20.41
CA ARG A 155 -35.42 -43.21 -20.59
C ARG A 155 -35.69 -44.29 -21.64
N GLY A 156 -34.65 -44.76 -22.35
CA GLY A 156 -34.76 -45.73 -23.43
C GLY A 156 -35.17 -45.12 -24.78
N GLU A 157 -35.04 -43.80 -24.94
CA GLU A 157 -35.27 -43.11 -26.21
C GLU A 157 -34.08 -43.31 -27.16
N THR A 158 -34.33 -43.23 -28.47
CA THR A 158 -33.27 -43.24 -29.50
C THR A 158 -32.92 -41.81 -29.88
N LEU A 159 -31.62 -41.50 -29.98
CA LEU A 159 -31.17 -40.20 -30.47
C LEU A 159 -31.31 -40.14 -31.99
N ALA A 160 -31.72 -38.99 -32.53
CA ALA A 160 -31.76 -38.78 -33.97
C ALA A 160 -30.33 -38.81 -34.55
N GLY A 161 -30.12 -39.58 -35.62
CA GLY A 161 -28.83 -39.67 -36.31
C GLY A 161 -28.57 -38.42 -37.17
N ASP A 162 -27.34 -37.93 -37.11
CA ASP A 162 -26.81 -36.94 -38.05
C ASP A 162 -25.39 -37.39 -38.40
N GLU A 163 -25.27 -38.21 -39.45
CA GLU A 163 -24.00 -38.81 -39.87
C GLU A 163 -23.03 -37.79 -40.49
N ASP A 164 -23.54 -36.61 -40.88
CA ASP A 164 -22.78 -35.50 -41.48
C ASP A 164 -22.48 -34.37 -40.47
N ALA A 165 -22.76 -34.56 -39.18
CA ALA A 165 -22.55 -33.54 -38.16
C ALA A 165 -21.06 -33.28 -37.90
N LEU A 166 -20.66 -32.00 -37.98
CA LEU A 166 -19.31 -31.54 -37.64
C LEU A 166 -18.92 -31.95 -36.21
N GLN A 167 -17.72 -32.47 -36.06
CA GLN A 167 -17.14 -32.83 -34.78
C GLN A 167 -16.14 -31.76 -34.29
N TYR A 168 -15.67 -31.89 -33.05
CA TYR A 168 -14.83 -30.86 -32.43
C TYR A 168 -13.42 -30.77 -33.04
N LEU A 169 -12.88 -31.87 -33.55
CA LEU A 169 -11.61 -31.90 -34.26
C LEU A 169 -11.71 -31.20 -35.62
N ASP A 170 -12.87 -31.23 -36.29
CA ASP A 170 -13.11 -30.45 -37.52
C ASP A 170 -13.00 -28.94 -37.23
N TYR A 171 -13.62 -28.50 -36.13
CA TYR A 171 -13.49 -27.11 -35.66
C TYR A 171 -12.04 -26.75 -35.30
N THR A 172 -11.30 -27.70 -34.72
CA THR A 172 -9.90 -27.49 -34.37
C THR A 172 -9.02 -27.31 -35.61
N ALA A 173 -9.25 -28.10 -36.65
CA ALA A 173 -8.54 -27.97 -37.93
C ALA A 173 -8.84 -26.61 -38.59
N TRP A 174 -10.12 -26.23 -38.66
CA TRP A 174 -10.53 -24.93 -39.20
C TRP A 174 -9.89 -23.74 -38.47
N GLN A 175 -9.78 -23.81 -37.13
CA GLN A 175 -9.17 -22.73 -36.35
C GLN A 175 -7.67 -22.57 -36.65
N GLU A 176 -6.95 -23.65 -36.93
CA GLU A 176 -5.54 -23.58 -37.34
C GLU A 176 -5.40 -22.95 -38.73
N GLU A 177 -6.26 -23.32 -39.69
CA GLU A 177 -6.28 -22.70 -41.02
C GLU A 177 -6.55 -21.18 -40.93
N LEU A 178 -7.55 -20.77 -40.14
CA LEU A 178 -7.91 -19.37 -39.94
C LEU A 178 -6.74 -18.50 -39.43
N ARG A 179 -5.82 -19.07 -38.66
CA ARG A 179 -4.66 -18.34 -38.11
C ARG A 179 -3.64 -17.96 -39.18
N GLU A 180 -3.55 -18.74 -40.25
CA GLU A 180 -2.59 -18.52 -41.34
C GLU A 180 -3.16 -17.61 -42.44
N GLU A 181 -4.46 -17.32 -42.40
CA GLU A 181 -5.13 -16.44 -43.35
C GLU A 181 -4.98 -14.94 -43.02
N ASP A 182 -5.10 -14.09 -44.05
CA ASP A 182 -5.06 -12.62 -43.91
C ASP A 182 -6.10 -12.09 -42.89
N ILE A 183 -7.28 -12.72 -42.82
CA ILE A 183 -8.33 -12.33 -41.88
C ILE A 183 -7.90 -12.60 -40.42
N GLY A 184 -7.18 -13.70 -40.17
CA GLY A 184 -6.59 -14.00 -38.87
C GLY A 184 -5.58 -12.94 -38.44
N HIS A 185 -4.70 -12.52 -39.34
CA HIS A 185 -3.72 -11.45 -39.08
C HIS A 185 -4.38 -10.08 -38.81
N GLN A 186 -5.46 -9.76 -39.51
CA GLN A 186 -6.22 -8.52 -39.29
C GLN A 186 -6.90 -8.52 -37.92
N GLY A 187 -7.54 -9.64 -37.53
CA GLY A 187 -8.15 -9.78 -36.22
C GLY A 187 -7.13 -9.69 -35.09
N ALA A 188 -5.97 -10.34 -35.25
CA ALA A 188 -4.85 -10.21 -34.32
C ALA A 188 -4.40 -8.75 -34.11
N ALA A 189 -4.29 -7.98 -35.20
CA ALA A 189 -3.95 -6.57 -35.13
C ALA A 189 -5.03 -5.73 -34.44
N PHE A 190 -6.31 -6.02 -34.68
CA PHE A 190 -7.44 -5.38 -33.99
C PHE A 190 -7.35 -5.60 -32.47
N TRP A 191 -7.20 -6.84 -32.02
CA TRP A 191 -7.12 -7.16 -30.59
C TRP A 191 -5.91 -6.52 -29.89
N ARG A 192 -4.75 -6.48 -30.57
CA ARG A 192 -3.57 -5.77 -30.07
C ARG A 192 -3.81 -4.27 -29.90
N ASN A 193 -4.50 -3.63 -30.84
CA ASN A 193 -4.83 -2.21 -30.75
C ASN A 193 -5.81 -1.95 -29.59
N LEU A 194 -6.89 -2.74 -29.51
CA LEU A 194 -7.87 -2.66 -28.43
C LEU A 194 -7.20 -2.76 -27.06
N GLN A 195 -6.28 -3.73 -26.90
CA GLN A 195 -5.48 -3.89 -25.69
C GLN A 195 -4.62 -2.67 -25.41
N GLN A 196 -3.85 -2.15 -26.37
CA GLN A 196 -3.01 -0.96 -26.16
C GLN A 196 -3.81 0.27 -25.75
N GLN A 197 -5.05 0.40 -26.24
CA GLN A 197 -5.90 1.54 -25.95
C GLN A 197 -6.62 1.43 -24.59
N PHE A 198 -7.04 0.23 -24.20
CA PHE A 198 -7.97 0.02 -23.07
C PHE A 198 -7.44 -0.86 -21.93
N ALA A 199 -6.28 -1.51 -22.09
CA ALA A 199 -5.65 -2.25 -21.00
C ALA A 199 -5.16 -1.27 -19.93
N VAL A 200 -5.92 -1.19 -18.84
CA VAL A 200 -5.54 -0.47 -17.62
C VAL A 200 -5.39 -1.51 -16.52
N ALA A 201 -4.36 -1.38 -15.70
CA ALA A 201 -4.22 -2.21 -14.52
C ALA A 201 -5.42 -1.96 -13.60
N HIS A 202 -6.30 -2.95 -13.49
CA HIS A 202 -7.46 -2.86 -12.61
C HIS A 202 -7.02 -2.83 -11.16
N ARG A 203 -7.40 -1.77 -10.45
CA ARG A 203 -7.23 -1.65 -9.00
C ARG A 203 -8.32 -2.49 -8.34
N LEU A 204 -8.03 -3.78 -8.19
CA LEU A 204 -8.83 -4.57 -7.28
C LEU A 204 -8.42 -4.18 -5.86
N PRO A 205 -9.37 -3.85 -4.99
CA PRO A 205 -9.08 -3.85 -3.58
C PRO A 205 -8.73 -5.29 -3.20
N PHE A 206 -7.81 -5.60 -2.30
CA PHE A 206 -7.47 -6.98 -1.90
C PHE A 206 -6.71 -7.81 -2.96
N GLU A 207 -5.61 -7.27 -3.49
CA GLU A 207 -4.52 -8.12 -3.98
C GLU A 207 -3.78 -8.73 -2.78
N LYS A 208 -4.38 -9.72 -2.12
CA LYS A 208 -3.56 -10.80 -1.57
C LYS A 208 -3.16 -11.67 -2.74
N THR A 209 -1.92 -12.14 -2.75
CA THR A 209 -1.51 -13.26 -3.60
C THR A 209 -2.44 -14.41 -3.24
N VAL A 210 -3.51 -14.59 -4.01
CA VAL A 210 -4.49 -15.63 -3.72
C VAL A 210 -3.73 -16.94 -3.89
N GLU A 211 -3.47 -17.66 -2.80
CA GLU A 211 -3.13 -19.07 -2.89
C GLU A 211 -4.38 -19.75 -3.47
N VAL A 212 -4.42 -19.93 -4.80
CA VAL A 212 -5.57 -20.48 -5.54
C VAL A 212 -5.66 -22.00 -5.36
N SER A 213 -5.48 -22.45 -4.13
CA SER A 213 -5.71 -23.80 -3.70
C SER A 213 -7.21 -23.98 -3.51
N LEU A 214 -7.86 -24.45 -4.59
CA LEU A 214 -9.29 -24.78 -4.71
C LEU A 214 -10.16 -23.53 -4.88
N ALA A 215 -10.47 -23.16 -6.13
CA ALA A 215 -11.42 -22.10 -6.46
C ALA A 215 -12.83 -22.42 -5.89
N ARG A 216 -13.07 -22.12 -4.62
CA ARG A 216 -14.42 -21.97 -4.08
C ARG A 216 -14.96 -20.66 -4.62
N ARG A 217 -16.15 -20.73 -5.22
CA ARG A 217 -16.92 -19.58 -5.65
C ARG A 217 -17.90 -19.28 -4.55
N LEU A 218 -17.80 -18.09 -3.99
CA LEU A 218 -18.90 -17.55 -3.22
C LEU A 218 -19.92 -16.93 -4.18
N ALA A 219 -21.20 -17.10 -3.90
CA ALA A 219 -22.29 -16.69 -4.78
C ALA A 219 -23.50 -16.21 -3.99
N ILE A 220 -24.05 -15.06 -4.36
CA ILE A 220 -25.22 -14.46 -3.70
C ILE A 220 -26.25 -14.10 -4.77
N ARG A 221 -27.55 -14.25 -4.43
CA ARG A 221 -28.68 -14.09 -5.36
C ARG A 221 -29.70 -13.06 -4.89
N THR A 222 -30.47 -12.48 -5.82
CA THR A 222 -31.50 -11.43 -5.57
C THR A 222 -32.76 -11.67 -6.42
N ASP A 223 -33.89 -11.05 -6.02
CA ASP A 223 -35.24 -11.33 -6.54
C ASP A 223 -35.70 -10.46 -7.74
N ALA A 224 -36.74 -10.97 -8.41
CA ALA A 224 -37.10 -10.87 -9.84
C ALA A 224 -37.59 -9.53 -10.48
N HIS A 225 -37.26 -8.34 -9.99
CA HIS A 225 -37.71 -7.09 -10.66
C HIS A 225 -36.69 -6.51 -11.66
N TRP A 226 -35.40 -6.71 -11.41
CA TRP A 226 -34.33 -6.03 -12.17
C TRP A 226 -34.34 -6.37 -13.67
N PHE A 227 -34.56 -7.64 -14.01
CA PHE A 227 -34.53 -8.14 -15.37
C PHE A 227 -35.59 -7.50 -16.29
N ALA A 228 -36.81 -7.30 -15.77
CA ALA A 228 -37.90 -6.69 -16.53
C ALA A 228 -37.59 -5.23 -16.90
N GLU A 229 -36.97 -4.48 -15.99
CA GLU A 229 -36.56 -3.10 -16.25
C GLU A 229 -35.43 -3.01 -17.28
N VAL A 230 -34.47 -3.95 -17.23
CA VAL A 230 -33.42 -4.08 -18.25
C VAL A 230 -34.02 -4.37 -19.62
N GLN A 231 -34.97 -5.31 -19.72
CA GLN A 231 -35.66 -5.61 -20.97
C GLN A 231 -36.46 -4.42 -21.50
N ARG A 232 -37.18 -3.70 -20.61
CA ARG A 232 -37.92 -2.49 -20.97
C ARG A 232 -36.99 -1.44 -21.56
N LEU A 233 -35.89 -1.13 -20.87
CA LEU A 233 -34.93 -0.14 -21.34
C LEU A 233 -34.25 -0.57 -22.65
N ALA A 234 -33.92 -1.86 -22.78
CA ALA A 234 -33.35 -2.40 -24.01
C ALA A 234 -34.28 -2.18 -25.21
N ALA A 235 -35.60 -2.41 -25.03
CA ALA A 235 -36.61 -2.14 -26.05
C ALA A 235 -36.71 -0.64 -26.36
N ASP A 236 -36.70 0.23 -25.35
CA ASP A 236 -36.77 1.70 -25.51
C ASP A 236 -35.56 2.24 -26.29
N LEU A 237 -34.36 1.71 -26.01
CA LEU A 237 -33.10 2.09 -26.66
C LEU A 237 -32.85 1.33 -27.97
N LYS A 238 -33.67 0.33 -28.31
CA LYS A 238 -33.50 -0.56 -29.48
C LYS A 238 -32.15 -1.30 -29.50
N VAL A 239 -31.76 -1.84 -28.36
CA VAL A 239 -30.55 -2.61 -28.14
C VAL A 239 -30.88 -3.95 -27.47
N GLU A 240 -29.92 -4.86 -27.38
CA GLU A 240 -30.13 -6.14 -26.71
C GLU A 240 -30.05 -6.00 -25.18
N ALA A 241 -30.90 -6.74 -24.45
CA ALA A 241 -30.93 -6.71 -22.98
C ALA A 241 -29.57 -7.05 -22.33
N GLN A 242 -28.82 -7.95 -22.94
CA GLN A 242 -27.45 -8.29 -22.51
C GLN A 242 -26.48 -7.12 -22.62
N GLN A 243 -26.63 -6.23 -23.62
CA GLN A 243 -25.78 -5.06 -23.79
C GLN A 243 -26.06 -4.01 -22.70
N VAL A 244 -27.34 -3.83 -22.32
CA VAL A 244 -27.74 -3.00 -21.17
C VAL A 244 -27.14 -3.53 -19.88
N ALA A 245 -27.31 -4.82 -19.60
CA ALA A 245 -26.78 -5.46 -18.40
C ALA A 245 -25.24 -5.37 -18.33
N LEU A 246 -24.55 -5.63 -19.43
CA LEU A 246 -23.09 -5.54 -19.53
C LEU A 246 -22.59 -4.10 -19.33
N LEU A 247 -23.28 -3.09 -19.87
CA LEU A 247 -22.93 -1.69 -19.65
C LEU A 247 -23.11 -1.28 -18.18
N LEU A 248 -24.22 -1.66 -17.55
CA LEU A 248 -24.47 -1.38 -16.13
C LEU A 248 -23.38 -1.99 -15.25
N TRP A 249 -23.00 -3.24 -15.54
CA TRP A 249 -21.90 -3.91 -14.85
C TRP A 249 -20.56 -3.21 -15.08
N SER A 250 -20.27 -2.82 -16.33
CA SER A 250 -19.05 -2.08 -16.68
C SER A 250 -18.99 -0.73 -15.97
N ALA A 251 -20.10 0.01 -15.89
CA ALA A 251 -20.18 1.29 -15.18
C ALA A 251 -20.00 1.12 -13.66
N PHE A 252 -20.57 0.07 -13.07
CA PHE A 252 -20.39 -0.24 -11.65
C PHE A 252 -18.93 -0.58 -11.32
N VAL A 253 -18.31 -1.46 -12.11
CA VAL A 253 -16.89 -1.82 -11.99
C VAL A 253 -15.98 -0.62 -12.26
N ALA A 254 -16.36 0.27 -13.18
CA ALA A 254 -15.64 1.51 -13.43
C ALA A 254 -15.61 2.41 -12.19
N ARG A 255 -16.75 2.55 -11.50
CA ARG A 255 -16.82 3.34 -10.27
C ARG A 255 -16.10 2.69 -9.09
N ILE A 256 -16.24 1.37 -8.89
CA ILE A 256 -15.51 0.65 -7.84
C ILE A 256 -13.99 0.69 -8.08
N GLY A 257 -13.56 0.52 -9.33
CA GLY A 257 -12.14 0.58 -9.70
C GLY A 257 -11.60 1.99 -9.87
N GLN A 258 -12.41 3.03 -9.66
CA GLN A 258 -12.11 4.44 -9.95
C GLN A 258 -11.44 4.67 -11.32
N GLN A 259 -11.95 4.00 -12.34
CA GLN A 259 -11.36 3.99 -13.68
C GLN A 259 -12.33 4.56 -14.72
N GLU A 260 -11.82 5.36 -15.65
CA GLU A 260 -12.61 5.95 -16.72
C GLU A 260 -12.75 5.03 -17.94
N LYS A 261 -11.95 3.97 -18.04
CA LYS A 261 -11.99 3.03 -19.16
C LYS A 261 -11.38 1.69 -18.76
N GLY A 262 -11.71 0.65 -19.51
CA GLY A 262 -11.14 -0.68 -19.29
C GLY A 262 -11.66 -1.71 -20.26
N LEU A 263 -11.30 -2.97 -20.03
CA LEU A 263 -11.79 -4.13 -20.75
C LEU A 263 -12.63 -5.01 -19.82
N MET A 264 -13.78 -5.46 -20.31
CA MET A 264 -14.65 -6.42 -19.64
C MET A 264 -14.60 -7.76 -20.37
N GLY A 265 -14.45 -8.87 -19.63
CA GLY A 265 -14.50 -10.21 -20.22
C GLY A 265 -15.94 -10.70 -20.33
N TRP A 266 -16.55 -10.58 -21.50
CA TRP A 266 -17.88 -11.13 -21.74
C TRP A 266 -17.80 -12.59 -22.22
N GLN A 267 -18.38 -13.52 -21.46
CA GLN A 267 -18.45 -14.92 -21.86
C GLN A 267 -19.54 -15.12 -22.92
N VAL A 268 -19.11 -15.46 -24.14
CA VAL A 268 -19.99 -15.72 -25.29
C VAL A 268 -19.92 -17.19 -25.69
N ASP A 269 -20.98 -17.70 -26.32
CA ASP A 269 -21.12 -19.12 -26.68
C ASP A 269 -20.09 -19.59 -27.71
N GLY A 270 -19.68 -18.71 -28.63
CA GLY A 270 -18.67 -19.01 -29.66
C GLY A 270 -19.14 -19.98 -30.75
N ARG A 271 -20.40 -20.40 -30.73
CA ARG A 271 -21.01 -21.27 -31.76
C ARG A 271 -21.65 -20.46 -32.88
N ASN A 272 -21.54 -20.98 -34.09
CA ASN A 272 -22.35 -20.58 -35.24
C ASN A 272 -23.39 -21.67 -35.56
N GLU A 273 -24.22 -21.46 -36.59
CA GLU A 273 -25.29 -22.40 -36.97
C GLU A 273 -24.78 -23.81 -37.34
N GLN A 274 -23.55 -23.94 -37.84
CA GLN A 274 -23.00 -25.23 -38.31
C GLN A 274 -22.53 -26.13 -37.17
N ILE A 275 -22.08 -25.55 -36.05
CA ILE A 275 -21.56 -26.25 -34.88
C ILE A 275 -22.48 -26.13 -33.65
N ALA A 276 -23.73 -25.68 -33.85
CA ALA A 276 -24.69 -25.44 -32.78
C ALA A 276 -24.95 -26.68 -31.91
N THR A 277 -24.89 -27.88 -32.50
CA THR A 277 -25.12 -29.17 -31.81
C THR A 277 -23.84 -29.94 -31.48
N THR A 278 -22.67 -29.40 -31.85
CA THR A 278 -21.38 -30.06 -31.62
C THR A 278 -20.97 -29.92 -30.14
N LEU A 279 -20.53 -31.02 -29.54
CA LEU A 279 -20.00 -31.01 -28.17
C LEU A 279 -18.53 -30.59 -28.16
N GLY A 280 -18.17 -29.73 -27.22
CA GLY A 280 -16.82 -29.22 -27.02
C GLY A 280 -16.75 -27.92 -26.21
N ARG A 281 -15.60 -27.25 -26.22
CA ARG A 281 -15.38 -25.96 -25.55
C ARG A 281 -15.32 -24.83 -26.58
N PHE A 282 -16.48 -24.28 -26.91
CA PHE A 282 -16.59 -23.14 -27.82
C PHE A 282 -16.71 -21.82 -27.08
N ALA A 283 -17.15 -21.83 -25.82
CA ALA A 283 -17.30 -20.62 -25.03
C ALA A 283 -15.99 -19.82 -24.96
N ARG A 284 -16.04 -18.57 -25.45
CA ARG A 284 -14.90 -17.65 -25.50
C ARG A 284 -15.11 -16.48 -24.55
N ARG A 285 -14.00 -15.83 -24.19
CA ARG A 285 -14.04 -14.64 -23.34
C ARG A 285 -13.76 -13.41 -24.17
N LEU A 286 -14.83 -12.82 -24.69
CA LEU A 286 -14.76 -11.67 -25.58
C LEU A 286 -14.36 -10.41 -24.82
N PRO A 287 -13.25 -9.75 -25.16
CA PRO A 287 -12.88 -8.45 -24.61
C PRO A 287 -13.83 -7.39 -25.15
N VAL A 288 -14.53 -6.69 -24.26
CA VAL A 288 -15.38 -5.55 -24.61
C VAL A 288 -14.82 -4.31 -23.94
N ALA A 289 -14.47 -3.30 -24.73
CA ALA A 289 -14.01 -2.02 -24.21
C ALA A 289 -15.18 -1.19 -23.70
N PHE A 290 -14.99 -0.55 -22.55
CA PHE A 290 -15.92 0.44 -22.01
C PHE A 290 -15.18 1.75 -21.71
N GLU A 291 -15.92 2.85 -21.82
CA GLU A 291 -15.54 4.15 -21.28
C GLU A 291 -16.64 4.64 -20.34
N TYR A 292 -16.23 5.17 -19.20
CA TYR A 292 -17.08 5.74 -18.18
C TYR A 292 -16.82 7.24 -18.05
N ARG A 293 -17.88 8.03 -18.19
CA ARG A 293 -17.86 9.47 -17.92
C ARG A 293 -19.00 9.80 -16.97
N SER A 294 -18.70 10.42 -15.83
CA SER A 294 -19.68 10.75 -14.79
C SER A 294 -20.84 11.62 -15.27
N GLN A 295 -20.60 12.46 -16.28
CA GLN A 295 -21.60 13.39 -16.83
C GLN A 295 -22.49 12.77 -17.92
N GLN A 296 -22.14 11.61 -18.46
CA GLN A 296 -22.92 10.96 -19.50
C GLN A 296 -24.20 10.34 -18.91
N THR A 297 -25.26 10.31 -19.69
CA THR A 297 -26.46 9.52 -19.40
C THR A 297 -26.29 8.08 -19.86
N LEU A 298 -27.17 7.18 -19.40
CA LEU A 298 -27.11 5.77 -19.79
C LEU A 298 -27.27 5.60 -21.32
N ALA A 299 -28.15 6.38 -21.95
CA ALA A 299 -28.35 6.36 -23.39
C ALA A 299 -27.10 6.83 -24.19
N GLN A 300 -26.40 7.86 -23.69
CA GLN A 300 -25.18 8.36 -24.32
C GLN A 300 -24.04 7.33 -24.24
N ALA A 301 -23.87 6.71 -23.07
CA ALA A 301 -22.89 5.65 -22.87
C ALA A 301 -23.21 4.41 -23.74
N MET A 302 -24.50 4.06 -23.85
CA MET A 302 -24.94 2.92 -24.66
C MET A 302 -24.55 3.03 -26.13
N ALA A 303 -24.69 4.20 -26.74
CA ALA A 303 -24.40 4.37 -28.17
C ALA A 303 -22.94 4.02 -28.53
N ALA A 304 -21.97 4.48 -27.73
CA ALA A 304 -20.56 4.13 -27.94
C ALA A 304 -20.27 2.67 -27.56
N PHE A 305 -20.95 2.17 -26.53
CA PHE A 305 -20.76 0.82 -26.03
C PHE A 305 -21.24 -0.25 -27.02
N VAL A 306 -22.39 -0.06 -27.68
CA VAL A 306 -22.88 -0.98 -28.72
C VAL A 306 -21.88 -1.12 -29.86
N ALA A 307 -21.30 -0.01 -30.32
CA ALA A 307 -20.28 -0.04 -31.38
C ALA A 307 -19.04 -0.86 -30.96
N SER A 308 -18.60 -0.73 -29.70
CA SER A 308 -17.51 -1.53 -29.13
C SER A 308 -17.87 -3.03 -29.12
N VAL A 309 -19.09 -3.38 -28.66
CA VAL A 309 -19.59 -4.75 -28.64
C VAL A 309 -19.65 -5.36 -30.05
N GLU A 310 -20.22 -4.64 -31.02
CA GLU A 310 -20.35 -5.10 -32.41
C GLU A 310 -18.98 -5.33 -33.08
N GLN A 311 -18.02 -4.42 -32.84
CA GLN A 311 -16.66 -4.58 -33.34
C GLN A 311 -15.98 -5.81 -32.74
N SER A 312 -16.09 -6.01 -31.42
CA SER A 312 -15.53 -7.20 -30.77
C SER A 312 -16.16 -8.49 -31.31
N LEU A 313 -17.49 -8.54 -31.45
CA LEU A 313 -18.19 -9.71 -32.01
C LEU A 313 -17.76 -10.02 -33.46
N SER A 314 -17.52 -8.98 -34.28
CA SER A 314 -17.10 -9.15 -35.67
C SER A 314 -15.73 -9.84 -35.81
N TRP A 315 -14.90 -9.79 -34.76
CA TRP A 315 -13.57 -10.41 -34.72
C TRP A 315 -13.50 -11.63 -33.78
N LEU A 316 -14.65 -12.15 -33.33
CA LEU A 316 -14.74 -13.23 -32.36
C LEU A 316 -13.91 -14.45 -32.75
N ASP A 317 -13.97 -14.88 -34.02
CA ASP A 317 -13.25 -16.06 -34.50
C ASP A 317 -11.72 -15.87 -34.49
N CYS A 318 -11.25 -14.62 -34.60
CA CYS A 318 -9.84 -14.25 -34.65
C CYS A 318 -9.24 -13.87 -33.27
N LEU A 319 -9.87 -14.25 -32.16
CA LEU A 319 -9.44 -13.89 -30.79
C LEU A 319 -8.23 -14.72 -30.27
N ASN A 320 -7.71 -15.64 -31.09
CA ASN A 320 -6.71 -16.65 -30.70
C ASN A 320 -5.43 -16.06 -30.06
N GLU A 321 -4.80 -15.07 -30.70
CA GLU A 321 -3.55 -14.47 -30.18
C GLU A 321 -3.78 -13.76 -28.85
N PHE A 322 -4.94 -13.10 -28.69
CA PHE A 322 -5.28 -12.36 -27.48
C PHE A 322 -5.48 -13.31 -26.29
N GLU A 323 -6.22 -14.40 -26.49
CA GLU A 323 -6.50 -15.43 -25.47
C GLU A 323 -5.23 -16.14 -24.97
N LEU A 324 -4.22 -16.27 -25.83
CA LEU A 324 -2.95 -16.94 -25.51
C LEU A 324 -1.90 -15.99 -24.93
N SER A 325 -2.18 -14.69 -24.89
CA SER A 325 -1.31 -13.67 -24.32
C SER A 325 -1.63 -13.47 -22.84
N THR A 326 -0.62 -13.67 -21.99
CA THR A 326 -0.71 -13.36 -20.56
C THR A 326 -0.89 -11.86 -20.34
N GLU A 327 -0.21 -11.02 -21.13
CA GLU A 327 -0.45 -9.57 -21.17
C GLU A 327 -1.86 -9.23 -21.69
N GLY A 328 -2.38 -10.03 -22.63
CA GLY A 328 -3.69 -9.86 -23.26
C GLY A 328 -4.85 -10.14 -22.32
N THR A 329 -4.76 -11.20 -21.52
CA THR A 329 -5.84 -11.64 -20.63
C THR A 329 -5.76 -11.05 -19.22
N ALA A 330 -4.60 -10.54 -18.80
CA ALA A 330 -4.42 -9.88 -17.50
C ALA A 330 -5.40 -8.72 -17.22
N PRO A 331 -5.79 -7.88 -18.20
CA PRO A 331 -6.82 -6.86 -18.04
C PRO A 331 -8.24 -7.43 -17.90
N LEU A 332 -8.52 -8.67 -18.28
CA LEU A 332 -9.86 -9.24 -18.10
C LEU A 332 -10.03 -9.77 -16.67
N ARG A 333 -9.93 -8.92 -15.65
CA ARG A 333 -10.13 -9.39 -14.24
C ARG A 333 -11.61 -9.50 -13.88
N TYR A 334 -12.43 -8.69 -14.52
CA TYR A 334 -13.89 -8.70 -14.40
C TYR A 334 -14.51 -9.49 -15.54
N GLY A 335 -15.53 -10.28 -15.25
CA GLY A 335 -16.32 -10.86 -16.30
C GLY A 335 -17.81 -10.83 -16.09
N PHE A 336 -18.48 -11.22 -17.17
CA PHE A 336 -19.91 -11.08 -17.34
C PHE A 336 -20.45 -12.29 -18.09
N VAL A 337 -21.53 -12.85 -17.57
CA VAL A 337 -22.29 -13.94 -18.18
C VAL A 337 -23.75 -13.54 -18.23
N TYR A 338 -24.40 -13.71 -19.37
CA TYR A 338 -25.83 -13.44 -19.53
C TYR A 338 -26.55 -14.65 -20.11
N GLN A 339 -27.62 -15.07 -19.44
CA GLN A 339 -28.50 -16.17 -19.84
C GLN A 339 -29.94 -15.76 -19.62
N ALA A 340 -30.73 -15.68 -20.69
CA ALA A 340 -32.11 -15.17 -20.63
C ALA A 340 -33.09 -16.11 -19.92
N ALA A 341 -32.81 -17.42 -19.84
CA ALA A 341 -33.68 -18.42 -19.23
C ALA A 341 -32.90 -19.43 -18.38
N ILE A 342 -33.52 -19.90 -17.29
CA ILE A 342 -33.04 -21.04 -16.50
C ILE A 342 -33.71 -22.30 -17.07
N GLU A 343 -33.02 -23.01 -17.96
CA GLU A 343 -33.63 -24.17 -18.64
C GLU A 343 -33.57 -25.48 -17.86
N SER A 344 -32.93 -25.56 -16.68
CA SER A 344 -32.96 -26.77 -15.85
C SER A 344 -32.35 -26.60 -14.44
N ALA A 345 -32.66 -27.53 -13.53
CA ALA A 345 -32.04 -27.70 -12.21
C ALA A 345 -30.60 -28.28 -12.27
N ILE A 346 -29.86 -27.97 -13.35
CA ILE A 346 -28.51 -28.46 -13.58
C ILE A 346 -27.52 -27.44 -13.02
N GLU A 347 -26.73 -27.86 -12.02
CA GLU A 347 -25.53 -27.12 -11.61
C GLU A 347 -24.39 -27.43 -12.57
N VAL A 348 -23.89 -26.39 -13.25
CA VAL A 348 -22.67 -26.44 -14.07
C VAL A 348 -21.61 -25.53 -13.46
N ASP A 349 -20.45 -26.10 -13.16
CA ASP A 349 -19.22 -25.36 -12.88
C ASP A 349 -18.35 -25.38 -14.14
N ASP A 350 -18.20 -24.24 -14.80
CA ASP A 350 -17.38 -24.09 -16.02
C ASP A 350 -15.87 -23.96 -15.72
N GLY A 351 -15.49 -23.96 -14.44
CA GLY A 351 -14.10 -23.91 -13.96
C GLY A 351 -13.36 -22.62 -14.29
N ASN A 352 -14.00 -21.58 -14.84
CA ASN A 352 -13.33 -20.37 -15.30
C ASN A 352 -13.05 -19.38 -14.12
N PRO A 353 -11.78 -19.14 -13.76
CA PRO A 353 -11.40 -18.41 -12.55
C PRO A 353 -11.25 -16.90 -12.83
N GLU A 354 -12.36 -16.18 -12.77
CA GLU A 354 -12.36 -14.70 -12.81
C GLU A 354 -12.25 -14.14 -11.40
N VAL A 355 -11.54 -13.01 -11.26
CA VAL A 355 -11.41 -12.38 -9.94
C VAL A 355 -12.77 -11.90 -9.45
N LEU A 356 -13.60 -11.37 -10.33
CA LEU A 356 -14.98 -11.01 -10.04
C LEU A 356 -15.87 -11.18 -11.27
N ARG A 357 -16.98 -11.89 -11.14
CA ARG A 357 -17.92 -12.20 -12.21
C ARG A 357 -19.35 -11.88 -11.80
N LEU A 358 -20.04 -11.11 -12.63
CA LEU A 358 -21.50 -11.01 -12.59
C LEU A 358 -22.12 -12.00 -13.58
N ARG A 359 -23.02 -12.85 -13.10
CA ARG A 359 -23.86 -13.71 -13.91
C ARG A 359 -25.32 -13.28 -13.79
N VAL A 360 -25.95 -13.03 -14.93
CA VAL A 360 -27.39 -12.78 -15.06
C VAL A 360 -28.01 -14.06 -15.61
N GLN A 361 -28.94 -14.68 -14.88
CA GLN A 361 -29.56 -15.94 -15.27
C GLN A 361 -31.07 -15.91 -15.01
N GLY A 362 -31.87 -15.71 -16.06
CA GLY A 362 -33.29 -15.45 -15.93
C GLY A 362 -33.54 -14.22 -15.05
N ASP A 363 -34.27 -14.41 -13.95
CA ASP A 363 -34.57 -13.37 -12.98
C ASP A 363 -33.56 -13.27 -11.82
N GLN A 364 -32.46 -14.04 -11.87
CA GLN A 364 -31.44 -14.11 -10.84
C GLN A 364 -30.18 -13.35 -11.25
N LEU A 365 -29.59 -12.60 -10.32
CA LEU A 365 -28.23 -12.09 -10.40
C LEU A 365 -27.33 -12.90 -9.48
N GLN A 366 -26.12 -13.22 -9.93
CA GLN A 366 -25.13 -13.93 -9.13
C GLN A 366 -23.77 -13.23 -9.26
N LEU A 367 -23.24 -12.76 -8.13
CA LEU A 367 -21.86 -12.26 -8.06
C LEU A 367 -20.94 -13.35 -7.53
N SER A 368 -19.80 -13.60 -8.18
CA SER A 368 -18.82 -14.59 -7.73
C SER A 368 -17.38 -14.11 -7.87
N CYS A 369 -16.50 -14.53 -6.97
CA CYS A 369 -15.07 -14.22 -6.99
C CYS A 369 -14.23 -15.47 -6.70
N LEU A 370 -12.91 -15.35 -6.85
CA LEU A 370 -11.97 -16.37 -6.35
C LEU A 370 -11.97 -16.39 -4.83
N ASP A 371 -11.85 -17.58 -4.25
CA ASP A 371 -11.69 -17.75 -2.80
C ASP A 371 -10.47 -16.95 -2.32
N GLY A 372 -10.58 -16.28 -1.18
CA GLY A 372 -9.56 -15.38 -0.65
C GLY A 372 -9.42 -14.02 -1.37
N ALA A 373 -10.10 -13.79 -2.51
CA ALA A 373 -10.10 -12.47 -3.15
C ALA A 373 -11.03 -11.48 -2.43
N LEU A 374 -12.23 -11.90 -2.02
CA LEU A 374 -13.19 -11.08 -1.28
C LEU A 374 -13.87 -11.88 -0.18
N PRO A 375 -14.10 -11.30 1.03
CA PRO A 375 -14.88 -11.93 2.07
C PRO A 375 -16.38 -11.95 1.71
N GLU A 376 -17.12 -12.88 2.30
CA GLU A 376 -18.51 -13.12 1.90
C GLU A 376 -19.45 -11.94 2.08
N SER A 377 -19.35 -11.30 3.23
CA SER A 377 -20.08 -10.09 3.54
C SER A 377 -19.89 -9.00 2.49
N MET A 378 -18.70 -8.90 1.89
CA MET A 378 -18.40 -7.88 0.91
C MET A 378 -19.01 -8.19 -0.46
N LEU A 379 -19.02 -9.45 -0.89
CA LEU A 379 -19.76 -9.84 -2.09
C LEU A 379 -21.26 -9.53 -1.94
N THR A 380 -21.82 -9.74 -0.75
CA THR A 380 -23.22 -9.40 -0.46
C THR A 380 -23.43 -7.91 -0.64
N GLU A 381 -22.62 -7.11 0.03
CA GLU A 381 -22.72 -5.66 -0.01
C GLU A 381 -22.54 -5.13 -1.44
N TRP A 382 -21.59 -5.66 -2.22
CA TRP A 382 -21.36 -5.22 -3.60
C TRP A 382 -22.47 -5.62 -4.56
N LEU A 383 -23.08 -6.80 -4.39
CA LEU A 383 -24.23 -7.19 -5.21
C LEU A 383 -25.44 -6.29 -4.91
N GLU A 384 -25.70 -6.00 -3.63
CA GLU A 384 -26.76 -5.06 -3.23
C GLU A 384 -26.50 -3.65 -3.80
N GLN A 385 -25.26 -3.17 -3.75
CA GLN A 385 -24.87 -1.89 -4.32
C GLN A 385 -25.05 -1.86 -5.85
N PHE A 386 -24.67 -2.93 -6.55
CA PHE A 386 -24.89 -3.04 -7.99
C PHE A 386 -26.37 -2.96 -8.33
N VAL A 387 -27.23 -3.68 -7.59
CA VAL A 387 -28.68 -3.66 -7.78
C VAL A 387 -29.24 -2.25 -7.55
N GLU A 388 -28.85 -1.59 -6.46
CA GLU A 388 -29.36 -0.25 -6.14
C GLU A 388 -28.87 0.83 -7.13
N PHE A 389 -27.59 0.79 -7.49
CA PHE A 389 -26.99 1.67 -8.50
C PHE A 389 -27.70 1.53 -9.84
N SER A 390 -27.86 0.29 -10.32
CA SER A 390 -28.51 0.02 -11.59
C SER A 390 -30.01 0.34 -11.55
N ARG A 391 -30.71 0.11 -10.44
CA ARG A 391 -32.12 0.48 -10.25
C ARG A 391 -32.35 1.97 -10.45
N GLN A 392 -31.47 2.83 -9.91
CA GLN A 392 -31.57 4.29 -10.10
C GLN A 392 -31.43 4.68 -11.57
N LEU A 393 -30.44 4.10 -12.28
CA LEU A 393 -30.19 4.37 -13.69
C LEU A 393 -31.30 3.83 -14.61
N LEU A 394 -31.89 2.68 -14.27
CA LEU A 394 -33.00 2.08 -15.02
C LEU A 394 -34.31 2.88 -14.84
N ALA A 395 -34.55 3.42 -13.64
CA ALA A 395 -35.72 4.22 -13.33
C ALA A 395 -35.66 5.63 -13.95
N SER A 396 -34.46 6.22 -14.05
CA SER A 396 -34.22 7.55 -14.61
C SER A 396 -33.02 7.54 -15.56
N PRO A 397 -33.18 7.08 -16.82
CA PRO A 397 -32.08 6.96 -17.79
C PRO A 397 -31.38 8.28 -18.14
N GLU A 398 -32.03 9.42 -17.87
CA GLU A 398 -31.49 10.78 -18.01
C GLU A 398 -30.56 11.21 -16.86
N LEU A 399 -30.54 10.46 -15.76
CA LEU A 399 -29.62 10.70 -14.64
C LEU A 399 -28.17 10.50 -15.12
N PRO A 400 -27.26 11.48 -14.89
CA PRO A 400 -25.85 11.28 -15.18
C PRO A 400 -25.28 10.11 -14.37
N LEU A 401 -24.46 9.27 -15.00
CA LEU A 401 -23.91 8.04 -14.39
C LEU A 401 -23.18 8.28 -13.06
N GLY A 402 -22.57 9.47 -12.88
CA GLY A 402 -21.89 9.85 -11.65
C GLY A 402 -22.82 10.24 -10.50
N GLN A 403 -24.06 10.62 -10.79
CA GLN A 403 -25.06 11.01 -9.79
C GLN A 403 -25.84 9.82 -9.21
N ALA A 404 -25.76 8.64 -9.85
CA ALA A 404 -26.35 7.43 -9.28
C ALA A 404 -25.54 6.95 -8.08
N ASP A 405 -26.18 6.85 -6.91
CA ASP A 405 -25.52 6.46 -5.67
C ASP A 405 -25.11 4.98 -5.73
N LEU A 406 -23.82 4.71 -5.52
CA LEU A 406 -23.33 3.35 -5.28
C LEU A 406 -23.64 2.86 -3.87
N VAL A 407 -23.62 3.78 -2.91
CA VAL A 407 -23.68 3.49 -1.48
C VAL A 407 -25.10 3.79 -1.01
N SER A 408 -25.78 2.80 -0.43
CA SER A 408 -27.13 2.99 0.11
C SER A 408 -27.14 4.02 1.25
N ALA A 409 -28.30 4.61 1.55
CA ALA A 409 -28.42 5.58 2.65
C ALA A 409 -27.93 5.02 4.01
N ALA A 410 -28.17 3.73 4.26
CA ALA A 410 -27.71 3.05 5.47
C ALA A 410 -26.18 2.89 5.48
N GLN A 411 -25.58 2.46 4.37
CA GLN A 411 -24.13 2.35 4.23
C GLN A 411 -23.46 3.73 4.31
N ARG A 412 -24.05 4.76 3.70
CA ARG A 412 -23.57 6.15 3.76
C ARG A 412 -23.55 6.65 5.20
N THR A 413 -24.61 6.41 5.96
CA THR A 413 -24.67 6.74 7.39
C THR A 413 -23.58 5.99 8.18
N ARG A 414 -23.35 4.70 7.87
CA ARG A 414 -22.28 3.91 8.49
C ARG A 414 -20.88 4.47 8.16
N LEU A 415 -20.60 4.81 6.91
CA LEU A 415 -19.31 5.35 6.47
C LEU A 415 -19.03 6.75 7.03
N ILE A 416 -20.05 7.60 7.06
CA ILE A 416 -19.90 8.99 7.53
C ILE A 416 -19.88 9.06 9.05
N ASP A 417 -20.85 8.44 9.74
CA ASP A 417 -21.02 8.55 11.19
C ASP A 417 -20.59 7.29 11.94
N GLY A 418 -20.95 6.10 11.45
CA GLY A 418 -20.68 4.83 12.12
C GLY A 418 -19.20 4.52 12.32
N PHE A 419 -18.36 4.77 11.30
CA PHE A 419 -16.90 4.61 11.36
C PHE A 419 -16.18 5.83 11.96
N ASN A 420 -16.93 6.86 12.36
CA ASN A 420 -16.44 8.04 13.05
C ASN A 420 -17.10 8.20 14.44
N PRO A 421 -17.12 7.15 15.29
CA PRO A 421 -17.91 7.15 16.53
C PRO A 421 -17.40 8.15 17.56
N ASN A 422 -16.12 8.52 17.50
CA ASN A 422 -15.48 9.43 18.45
C ASN A 422 -15.47 10.90 17.98
N ALA A 423 -16.24 11.23 16.94
CA ALA A 423 -16.22 12.54 16.28
C ALA A 423 -16.81 13.70 17.12
N THR A 424 -17.51 13.41 18.22
CA THR A 424 -18.09 14.45 19.07
C THR A 424 -16.98 15.19 19.82
N GLY A 425 -16.82 16.47 19.50
CA GLY A 425 -15.85 17.34 20.18
C GLY A 425 -16.12 17.39 21.68
N GLN A 426 -15.10 17.09 22.48
CA GLN A 426 -15.14 17.34 23.91
C GLN A 426 -14.91 18.84 24.17
N ALA A 427 -15.57 19.37 25.21
CA ALA A 427 -15.24 20.70 25.69
C ALA A 427 -13.77 20.73 26.10
N LEU A 428 -13.03 21.72 25.61
CA LEU A 428 -11.62 21.88 25.99
C LEU A 428 -11.54 22.27 27.47
N PRO A 429 -10.79 21.54 28.31
CA PRO A 429 -10.68 21.80 29.74
C PRO A 429 -9.81 23.02 30.04
N CYS A 430 -9.03 23.47 29.06
CA CYS A 430 -8.16 24.63 29.14
C CYS A 430 -8.14 25.37 27.81
N ARG A 431 -7.70 26.63 27.86
CA ARG A 431 -7.67 27.53 26.70
C ARG A 431 -6.34 27.39 25.95
N PHE A 432 -5.25 27.17 26.67
CA PHE A 432 -3.92 27.14 26.11
C PHE A 432 -3.17 25.85 26.47
N LEU A 433 -2.42 25.34 25.50
CA LEU A 433 -1.66 24.09 25.61
C LEU A 433 -0.73 24.03 26.84
N HIS A 434 -0.06 25.14 27.17
CA HIS A 434 0.85 25.20 28.31
C HIS A 434 0.14 25.09 29.67
N GLU A 435 -1.18 25.30 29.73
CA GLU A 435 -1.96 25.18 30.97
C GLU A 435 -2.02 23.72 31.47
N LEU A 436 -1.97 22.75 30.55
CA LEU A 436 -1.86 21.33 30.90
C LEU A 436 -0.61 21.07 31.75
N PHE A 437 0.53 21.65 31.36
CA PHE A 437 1.77 21.57 32.14
C PHE A 437 1.67 22.37 33.44
N SER A 438 1.19 23.62 33.39
CA SER A 438 1.12 24.47 34.58
C SER A 438 0.25 23.89 35.69
N GLU A 439 -0.82 23.17 35.35
CA GLU A 439 -1.63 22.48 36.35
C GLU A 439 -0.87 21.33 37.02
N GLN A 440 -0.10 20.53 36.25
CA GLN A 440 0.76 19.49 36.83
C GLN A 440 1.87 20.08 37.69
N ALA A 441 2.45 21.22 37.30
CA ALA A 441 3.45 21.90 38.11
C ALA A 441 2.92 22.38 39.47
N ARG A 442 1.63 22.77 39.51
CA ARG A 442 0.93 23.11 40.74
C ARG A 442 0.63 21.89 41.61
N LEU A 443 0.21 20.77 41.00
CA LEU A 443 -0.18 19.55 41.69
C LEU A 443 1.03 18.72 42.18
N HIS A 444 2.12 18.69 41.41
CA HIS A 444 3.25 17.81 41.60
C HIS A 444 4.61 18.52 41.46
N PRO A 445 4.86 19.59 42.23
CA PRO A 445 6.02 20.48 42.03
C PRO A 445 7.39 19.78 42.15
N GLN A 446 7.48 18.74 42.99
CA GLN A 446 8.73 18.04 43.30
C GLN A 446 9.00 16.82 42.41
N ARG A 447 8.07 16.44 41.53
CA ARG A 447 8.33 15.36 40.56
C ARG A 447 9.32 15.83 39.51
N VAL A 448 10.14 14.93 39.00
CA VAL A 448 11.00 15.20 37.84
C VAL A 448 10.10 15.38 36.61
N ALA A 449 10.27 16.50 35.93
CA ALA A 449 9.54 16.83 34.70
C ALA A 449 10.35 16.52 33.45
N LEU A 450 11.65 16.82 33.49
CA LEU A 450 12.55 16.75 32.34
C LEU A 450 13.89 16.14 32.74
N SER A 451 14.36 15.19 31.94
CA SER A 451 15.64 14.49 32.11
C SER A 451 16.41 14.51 30.79
N VAL A 452 17.64 15.02 30.81
CA VAL A 452 18.53 15.10 29.64
C VAL A 452 19.97 14.84 30.08
N ASN A 453 20.59 13.77 29.57
CA ASN A 453 21.96 13.38 29.88
C ASN A 453 22.31 13.45 31.39
N GLY A 454 21.46 12.85 32.23
CA GLY A 454 21.61 12.84 33.69
C GLY A 454 21.25 14.15 34.41
N GLN A 455 21.07 15.27 33.69
CA GLN A 455 20.54 16.51 34.26
C GLN A 455 19.02 16.41 34.39
N ARG A 456 18.48 16.85 35.53
CA ARG A 456 17.05 16.76 35.84
C ARG A 456 16.50 18.09 36.29
N LEU A 457 15.29 18.41 35.84
CA LEU A 457 14.48 19.50 36.36
C LEU A 457 13.18 18.96 36.92
N THR A 458 12.84 19.41 38.12
CA THR A 458 11.50 19.23 38.68
C THR A 458 10.47 20.09 37.96
N TYR A 459 9.19 19.76 38.12
CA TYR A 459 8.10 20.58 37.59
C TYR A 459 8.16 22.03 38.08
N ALA A 460 8.49 22.27 39.35
CA ALA A 460 8.63 23.62 39.90
C ALA A 460 9.79 24.40 39.26
N GLU A 461 10.95 23.77 39.06
CA GLU A 461 12.11 24.40 38.44
C GLU A 461 11.86 24.70 36.96
N LEU A 462 11.23 23.77 36.23
CA LEU A 462 10.87 23.97 34.83
C LEU A 462 9.83 25.09 34.68
N ASP A 463 8.85 25.16 35.58
CA ASP A 463 7.84 26.22 35.58
C ASP A 463 8.46 27.60 35.85
N ALA A 464 9.32 27.70 36.87
CA ALA A 464 10.03 28.94 37.21
C ALA A 464 10.90 29.42 36.05
N ARG A 465 11.74 28.57 35.46
CA ARG A 465 12.62 28.93 34.33
C ARG A 465 11.83 29.34 33.09
N SER A 466 10.75 28.63 32.76
CA SER A 466 9.90 29.01 31.63
C SER A 466 9.13 30.31 31.89
N ASN A 467 8.77 30.63 33.13
CA ASN A 467 8.19 31.93 33.49
C ASN A 467 9.19 33.08 33.27
N GLN A 468 10.48 32.88 33.58
CA GLN A 468 11.51 33.89 33.32
C GLN A 468 11.64 34.21 31.84
N VAL A 469 11.70 33.17 30.99
CA VAL A 469 11.70 33.34 29.53
C VAL A 469 10.44 34.07 29.05
N ALA A 470 9.26 33.70 29.57
CA ALA A 470 8.00 34.34 29.21
C ALA A 470 7.98 35.85 29.57
N ASN A 471 8.45 36.20 30.77
CA ASN A 471 8.53 37.58 31.21
C ASN A 471 9.57 38.39 30.43
N ALA A 472 10.71 37.80 30.07
CA ALA A 472 11.70 38.43 29.21
C ALA A 472 11.14 38.72 27.81
N LEU A 473 10.45 37.76 27.19
CA LEU A 473 9.79 37.96 25.89
C LEU A 473 8.72 39.06 25.95
N ARG A 474 7.90 39.08 27.00
CA ARG A 474 6.92 40.17 27.20
C ARG A 474 7.57 41.52 27.40
N GLY A 475 8.70 41.58 28.12
CA GLY A 475 9.51 42.78 28.26
C GLY A 475 10.04 43.32 26.92
N GLN A 476 10.22 42.45 25.92
CA GLN A 476 10.58 42.84 24.56
C GLN A 476 9.38 43.13 23.64
N GLY A 477 8.16 43.10 24.16
CA GLY A 477 6.94 43.46 23.41
C GLY A 477 6.32 42.33 22.60
N VAL A 478 6.67 41.07 22.88
CA VAL A 478 6.03 39.90 22.24
C VAL A 478 4.53 39.88 22.58
N ALA A 479 3.71 39.78 21.54
CA ALA A 479 2.24 39.79 21.63
C ALA A 479 1.62 38.43 21.23
N PRO A 480 0.35 38.19 21.58
CA PRO A 480 -0.35 36.99 21.14
C PRO A 480 -0.37 36.80 19.61
N ASP A 481 -0.38 35.55 19.17
CA ASP A 481 -0.36 35.12 17.75
C ASP A 481 0.94 35.43 16.97
N GLN A 482 1.95 36.04 17.60
CA GLN A 482 3.27 36.22 17.01
C GLN A 482 4.10 34.92 17.07
N ILE A 483 5.08 34.79 16.18
CA ILE A 483 5.98 33.64 16.10
C ILE A 483 7.34 34.03 16.70
N VAL A 484 7.83 33.21 17.62
CA VAL A 484 9.18 33.27 18.19
C VAL A 484 9.95 32.04 17.73
N ALA A 485 11.10 32.23 17.09
CA ALA A 485 11.94 31.13 16.68
C ALA A 485 12.72 30.58 17.88
N VAL A 486 12.89 29.25 17.95
CA VAL A 486 13.62 28.55 19.00
C VAL A 486 14.72 27.74 18.33
N TYR A 487 15.97 28.18 18.51
CA TYR A 487 17.15 27.58 17.88
C TYR A 487 17.94 26.75 18.89
N GLY A 488 18.05 25.45 18.67
CA GLY A 488 18.82 24.55 19.53
C GLY A 488 18.62 23.07 19.25
N GLN A 489 19.56 22.27 19.75
CA GLN A 489 19.44 20.82 19.82
C GLN A 489 18.68 20.36 21.08
N ARG A 490 18.70 19.04 21.36
CA ARG A 490 18.09 18.47 22.57
C ARG A 490 18.82 18.95 23.82
N SER A 491 18.14 19.75 24.63
CA SER A 491 18.65 20.24 25.91
C SER A 491 17.53 20.55 26.89
N LEU A 492 17.85 21.01 28.10
CA LEU A 492 16.83 21.53 29.03
C LEU A 492 16.22 22.83 28.49
N GLU A 493 17.06 23.68 27.89
CA GLU A 493 16.77 25.02 27.41
C GLU A 493 15.73 25.03 26.29
N ILE A 494 15.73 24.04 25.39
CA ILE A 494 14.74 24.01 24.30
C ILE A 494 13.31 23.80 24.81
N VAL A 495 13.12 22.95 25.83
CA VAL A 495 11.81 22.75 26.47
C VAL A 495 11.40 23.98 27.29
N ILE A 496 12.36 24.60 27.98
CA ILE A 496 12.15 25.87 28.69
C ILE A 496 11.72 26.97 27.70
N ALA A 497 12.37 27.06 26.54
CA ALA A 497 12.10 28.04 25.49
C ALA A 497 10.69 27.86 24.91
N MET A 498 10.30 26.62 24.59
CA MET A 498 8.95 26.31 24.08
C MET A 498 7.87 26.71 25.09
N LEU A 499 7.99 26.27 26.35
CA LEU A 499 7.03 26.62 27.40
C LEU A 499 6.99 28.12 27.68
N GLY A 500 8.15 28.77 27.72
CA GLY A 500 8.26 30.22 27.94
C GLY A 500 7.62 31.03 26.80
N THR A 501 7.80 30.59 25.56
CA THR A 501 7.17 31.19 24.38
C THR A 501 5.64 31.11 24.47
N LEU A 502 5.11 29.92 24.77
CA LEU A 502 3.66 29.73 24.91
C LEU A 502 3.07 30.55 26.07
N LYS A 503 3.77 30.64 27.20
CA LYS A 503 3.36 31.46 28.36
C LYS A 503 3.44 32.96 28.06
N ALA A 504 4.36 33.39 27.19
CA ALA A 504 4.38 34.76 26.69
C ALA A 504 3.13 35.10 25.87
N GLY A 505 2.47 34.09 25.28
CA GLY A 505 1.30 34.21 24.41
C GLY A 505 1.62 33.97 22.92
N ALA A 506 2.89 33.72 22.61
CA ALA A 506 3.37 33.53 21.24
C ALA A 506 3.42 32.04 20.84
N ALA A 507 3.49 31.80 19.54
CA ALA A 507 3.75 30.50 18.96
C ALA A 507 5.26 30.28 18.80
N TYR A 508 5.73 29.05 19.04
CA TYR A 508 7.13 28.73 18.76
C TYR A 508 7.31 28.15 17.35
N LEU A 509 8.46 28.49 16.74
CA LEU A 509 8.98 27.87 15.52
C LEU A 509 10.32 27.20 15.87
N PRO A 510 10.40 25.87 15.93
CA PRO A 510 11.67 25.18 16.16
C PRO A 510 12.58 25.30 14.92
N LEU A 511 13.85 25.60 15.16
CA LEU A 511 14.91 25.67 14.16
C LEU A 511 15.98 24.63 14.50
N ASP A 512 16.04 23.57 13.69
CA ASP A 512 17.03 22.49 13.87
C ASP A 512 18.43 22.97 13.43
N PRO A 513 19.44 22.98 14.30
CA PRO A 513 20.79 23.37 13.94
C PRO A 513 21.44 22.50 12.86
N ASN A 514 20.92 21.30 12.62
CA ASN A 514 21.42 20.40 11.57
C ASN A 514 20.89 20.77 10.17
N TYR A 515 19.99 21.76 10.04
CA TYR A 515 19.54 22.23 8.74
C TYR A 515 20.53 23.22 8.12
N PRO A 516 20.65 23.26 6.78
CA PRO A 516 21.45 24.27 6.09
C PRO A 516 21.04 25.68 6.50
N ILE A 517 22.04 26.57 6.61
CA ILE A 517 21.84 27.93 7.10
C ILE A 517 20.84 28.73 6.25
N GLU A 518 20.85 28.50 4.93
CA GLU A 518 19.94 29.15 4.00
C GLU A 518 18.48 28.73 4.23
N ARG A 519 18.26 27.46 4.58
CA ARG A 519 16.93 26.94 4.93
C ARG A 519 16.43 27.57 6.23
N LEU A 520 17.28 27.69 7.23
CA LEU A 520 16.95 28.36 8.50
C LEU A 520 16.64 29.84 8.28
N ALA A 521 17.44 30.54 7.47
CA ALA A 521 17.21 31.93 7.10
C ALA A 521 15.89 32.11 6.33
N PHE A 522 15.58 31.19 5.41
CA PHE A 522 14.29 31.17 4.70
C PHE A 522 13.12 31.02 5.67
N MET A 523 13.18 30.07 6.61
CA MET A 523 12.12 29.86 7.60
C MET A 523 11.88 31.11 8.46
N LEU A 524 12.95 31.77 8.91
CA LEU A 524 12.86 33.03 9.64
C LEU A 524 12.22 34.15 8.81
N ALA A 525 12.63 34.28 7.54
CA ALA A 525 12.09 35.29 6.63
C ALA A 525 10.60 35.06 6.31
N ASP A 526 10.21 33.84 5.94
CA ASP A 526 8.82 33.48 5.58
C ASP A 526 7.88 33.57 6.78
N THR A 527 8.39 33.33 8.01
CA THR A 527 7.61 33.60 9.24
C THR A 527 7.58 35.04 9.70
N SER A 528 8.51 35.89 9.21
CA SER A 528 8.73 37.23 9.75
C SER A 528 8.96 37.24 11.26
N ALA A 529 9.52 36.15 11.81
CA ALA A 529 9.82 36.03 13.23
C ALA A 529 10.91 37.04 13.62
N ARG A 530 10.59 37.93 14.56
CA ARG A 530 11.51 38.99 15.01
C ARG A 530 12.41 38.53 16.15
N HIS A 531 11.91 37.64 17.00
CA HIS A 531 12.63 37.15 18.17
C HIS A 531 13.13 35.73 17.94
N VAL A 532 14.37 35.48 18.35
CA VAL A 532 15.00 34.16 18.34
C VAL A 532 15.47 33.83 19.75
N LEU A 533 14.93 32.76 20.34
CA LEU A 533 15.47 32.15 21.55
C LEU A 533 16.61 31.22 21.15
N ALA A 534 17.83 31.56 21.55
CA ALA A 534 19.03 30.78 21.26
C ALA A 534 19.37 29.89 22.47
N CYS A 535 19.10 28.59 22.35
CA CYS A 535 19.45 27.57 23.35
C CYS A 535 20.92 27.12 23.25
N GLN A 536 21.61 27.55 22.19
CA GLN A 536 23.03 27.33 21.90
C GLN A 536 23.56 28.54 21.11
N PRO A 537 24.88 28.67 20.85
CA PRO A 537 25.43 29.77 20.07
C PRO A 537 24.74 29.92 18.70
N LEU A 538 24.15 31.09 18.45
CA LEU A 538 23.42 31.39 17.21
C LEU A 538 24.40 31.81 16.09
N PRO A 539 24.33 31.22 14.89
CA PRO A 539 25.14 31.65 13.75
C PRO A 539 24.86 33.11 13.36
N ASP A 540 25.91 33.85 13.01
CA ASP A 540 25.81 35.27 12.63
C ASP A 540 24.88 35.51 11.44
N ALA A 541 24.81 34.54 10.52
CA ALA A 541 23.96 34.57 9.33
C ALA A 541 22.44 34.58 9.62
N LEU A 542 22.00 34.15 10.82
CA LEU A 542 20.59 34.14 11.21
C LEU A 542 20.13 35.44 11.87
N GLY A 543 21.02 36.43 11.98
CA GLY A 543 20.72 37.77 12.51
C GLY A 543 20.62 37.83 14.04
N ARG A 544 20.87 39.03 14.60
CA ARG A 544 20.92 39.28 16.06
C ARG A 544 19.90 40.31 16.56
N GLU A 545 19.06 40.89 15.70
CA GLU A 545 18.33 42.13 16.03
C GLU A 545 17.50 42.05 17.32
N GLN A 546 16.86 40.91 17.62
CA GLN A 546 16.16 40.67 18.89
C GLN A 546 16.34 39.22 19.40
N SER A 547 17.57 38.71 19.34
CA SER A 547 17.89 37.37 19.88
C SER A 547 18.03 37.38 21.41
N ILE A 548 17.44 36.41 22.10
CA ILE A 548 17.61 36.18 23.53
C ILE A 548 18.38 34.87 23.72
N SER A 549 19.56 34.95 24.34
CA SER A 549 20.34 33.77 24.68
C SER A 549 19.81 33.13 25.97
N LEU A 550 19.68 31.81 25.98
CA LEU A 550 19.34 31.01 27.15
C LEU A 550 20.57 30.32 27.75
N MET A 551 21.78 30.71 27.35
CA MET A 551 23.00 30.20 27.99
C MET A 551 23.07 30.62 29.47
N PRO A 552 23.76 29.86 30.34
CA PRO A 552 23.95 30.24 31.73
C PRO A 552 24.55 31.65 31.90
N GLY A 553 24.08 32.39 32.89
CA GLY A 553 24.61 33.74 33.23
C GLY A 553 24.09 34.89 32.35
N THR A 554 23.15 34.63 31.44
CA THR A 554 22.51 35.67 30.61
C THR A 554 21.39 36.41 31.36
N GLU A 555 21.02 37.60 30.87
CA GLU A 555 20.04 38.49 31.52
C GLU A 555 18.64 37.88 31.66
N VAL A 556 18.26 36.93 30.81
CA VAL A 556 16.96 36.24 30.87
C VAL A 556 16.71 35.60 32.24
N TRP A 557 17.76 35.11 32.89
CA TRP A 557 17.69 34.45 34.19
C TRP A 557 17.53 35.43 35.37
N SER A 558 17.59 36.74 35.12
CA SER A 558 17.25 37.78 36.09
C SER A 558 15.78 38.21 36.05
N ALA A 559 15.02 37.77 35.04
CA ALA A 559 13.61 38.07 34.92
C ALA A 559 12.78 37.42 36.05
N ALA A 560 11.57 37.93 36.26
CA ALA A 560 10.66 37.42 37.29
C ALA A 560 10.29 35.95 37.04
N GLN A 561 10.31 35.14 38.11
CA GLN A 561 9.90 33.73 38.06
C GLN A 561 8.38 33.54 38.21
N THR A 562 7.65 34.61 38.50
CA THR A 562 6.19 34.59 38.62
C THR A 562 5.55 34.33 37.26
N ARG A 563 4.58 33.42 37.22
CA ARG A 563 3.84 33.12 36.00
C ARG A 563 3.13 34.38 35.48
N PRO A 564 3.33 34.76 34.21
CA PRO A 564 2.60 35.87 33.64
C PRO A 564 1.15 35.48 33.29
N GLU A 565 0.22 36.42 33.42
CA GLU A 565 -1.21 36.21 33.08
C GLU A 565 -1.38 35.84 31.60
N PRO A 566 -2.03 34.71 31.24
CA PRO A 566 -2.21 34.31 29.84
C PRO A 566 -2.92 35.39 28.99
N GLN A 567 -2.46 35.60 27.76
CA GLN A 567 -3.02 36.56 26.80
C GLN A 567 -3.41 35.84 25.50
N GLY A 568 -4.31 36.45 24.70
CA GLY A 568 -4.81 35.84 23.46
C GLY A 568 -6.04 34.98 23.68
N ASP A 569 -6.36 34.10 22.75
CA ASP A 569 -7.42 33.09 22.74
C ASP A 569 -6.94 31.69 22.29
N ASN A 570 -7.82 30.68 22.37
CA ASN A 570 -7.45 29.32 21.97
C ASN A 570 -7.37 29.13 20.44
N ALA A 571 -7.88 30.07 19.65
CA ALA A 571 -7.70 30.09 18.21
C ALA A 571 -6.30 30.60 17.83
N ASN A 572 -5.61 31.32 18.72
CA ASN A 572 -4.22 31.74 18.50
C ASN A 572 -3.27 30.55 18.28
N LEU A 573 -2.19 30.83 17.55
CA LEU A 573 -1.15 29.86 17.22
C LEU A 573 -0.45 29.36 18.49
N ALA A 574 -0.28 28.04 18.58
CA ALA A 574 0.60 27.40 19.55
C ALA A 574 1.99 27.17 18.92
N TYR A 575 2.05 26.74 17.67
CA TYR A 575 3.31 26.48 17.00
C TYR A 575 3.17 26.50 15.47
N VAL A 576 4.32 26.63 14.81
CA VAL A 576 4.46 26.46 13.36
C VAL A 576 5.54 25.42 13.10
N ILE A 577 5.19 24.37 12.34
CA ILE A 577 6.14 23.34 11.89
C ILE A 577 6.24 23.41 10.36
N TYR A 578 7.47 23.45 9.84
CA TYR A 578 7.69 23.43 8.40
C TYR A 578 7.70 22.02 7.86
N THR A 579 7.03 21.83 6.71
CA THR A 579 7.07 20.59 5.93
C THR A 579 7.64 20.87 4.53
N SER A 580 8.05 19.81 3.83
CA SER A 580 8.47 19.87 2.42
C SER A 580 7.30 20.34 1.53
N GLY A 581 7.62 21.04 0.43
CA GLY A 581 6.61 21.65 -0.43
C GLY A 581 6.69 21.14 -1.88
N SER A 582 5.54 20.76 -2.45
CA SER A 582 5.44 20.30 -3.84
C SER A 582 5.88 21.32 -4.90
N THR A 583 5.90 22.61 -4.54
CA THR A 583 6.40 23.72 -5.38
C THR A 583 7.92 23.95 -5.25
N GLY A 584 8.59 23.13 -4.43
CA GLY A 584 10.02 23.20 -4.16
C GLY A 584 10.45 24.17 -3.07
N LYS A 585 9.51 24.78 -2.34
CA LYS A 585 9.80 25.58 -1.14
C LYS A 585 9.10 25.02 0.10
N PRO A 586 9.78 24.95 1.26
CA PRO A 586 9.15 24.53 2.51
C PRO A 586 7.92 25.37 2.86
N LYS A 587 6.94 24.77 3.52
CA LYS A 587 5.68 25.41 3.92
C LYS A 587 5.43 25.28 5.43
N GLY A 588 5.15 26.40 6.09
CA GLY A 588 4.81 26.42 7.52
C GLY A 588 3.36 26.01 7.77
N VAL A 589 3.14 24.94 8.54
CA VAL A 589 1.81 24.50 9.00
C VAL A 589 1.47 25.22 10.30
N MET A 590 0.37 25.95 10.32
CA MET A 590 -0.07 26.75 11.45
C MET A 590 -1.02 25.98 12.37
N ILE A 591 -0.59 25.67 13.59
CA ILE A 591 -1.40 24.94 14.57
C ILE A 591 -1.83 25.87 15.72
N SER A 592 -3.12 25.87 16.03
CA SER A 592 -3.68 26.64 17.14
C SER A 592 -3.58 25.92 18.48
N HIS A 593 -3.75 26.66 19.57
CA HIS A 593 -3.90 26.07 20.90
C HIS A 593 -5.06 25.09 21.00
N ALA A 594 -6.22 25.41 20.41
CA ALA A 594 -7.38 24.53 20.39
C ALA A 594 -7.07 23.20 19.70
N ASN A 595 -6.37 23.23 18.56
CA ASN A 595 -5.95 22.01 17.86
C ASN A 595 -5.02 21.15 18.73
N ALA A 596 -3.99 21.78 19.30
CA ALA A 596 -2.98 21.07 20.08
C ALA A 596 -3.56 20.48 21.37
N VAL A 597 -4.42 21.23 22.08
CA VAL A 597 -5.11 20.73 23.29
C VAL A 597 -6.01 19.56 22.92
N ALA A 598 -6.82 19.67 21.85
CA ALA A 598 -7.68 18.57 21.41
C ALA A 598 -6.87 17.30 21.10
N SER A 599 -5.75 17.44 20.38
CA SER A 599 -4.85 16.31 20.05
C SER A 599 -4.23 15.67 21.30
N THR A 600 -3.81 16.46 22.30
CA THR A 600 -3.27 15.94 23.57
C THR A 600 -4.34 15.21 24.39
N LEU A 601 -5.58 15.73 24.44
CA LEU A 601 -6.67 15.06 25.15
C LEU A 601 -7.09 13.75 24.50
N ALA A 602 -7.08 13.70 23.17
CA ALA A 602 -7.31 12.46 22.44
C ALA A 602 -6.28 11.38 22.84
N ARG A 603 -5.02 11.75 23.13
CA ARG A 603 -3.99 10.80 23.59
C ARG A 603 -4.32 10.28 24.98
N ASN A 604 -4.71 11.17 25.89
CA ASN A 604 -5.14 10.79 27.24
C ASN A 604 -6.34 9.83 27.25
N ALA A 605 -7.24 9.95 26.26
CA ALA A 605 -8.39 9.08 26.14
C ALA A 605 -8.06 7.72 25.50
N PHE A 606 -7.12 7.69 24.54
CA PHE A 606 -6.72 6.49 23.82
C PHE A 606 -5.79 5.60 24.65
N TYR A 607 -4.68 6.17 25.15
CA TYR A 607 -3.68 5.45 25.93
C TYR A 607 -4.10 5.30 27.38
N ARG A 608 -4.46 4.08 27.78
CA ARG A 608 -4.96 3.77 29.14
C ARG A 608 -3.86 3.35 30.10
N GLN A 609 -2.70 2.99 29.58
CA GLN A 609 -1.53 2.59 30.35
C GLN A 609 -0.97 3.80 31.12
N PRO A 610 -0.50 3.62 32.37
CA PRO A 610 0.11 4.72 33.12
C PRO A 610 1.36 5.29 32.43
N LEU A 611 1.31 6.58 32.08
CA LEU A 611 2.45 7.32 31.56
C LEU A 611 3.32 7.79 32.73
N ARG A 612 4.50 7.17 32.92
CA ARG A 612 5.47 7.50 33.98
C ARG A 612 6.69 8.23 33.42
N GLY A 613 7.20 7.75 32.29
CA GLY A 613 8.29 8.35 31.55
C GLY A 613 8.06 8.20 30.05
N PHE A 614 8.36 9.25 29.29
CA PHE A 614 8.28 9.27 27.83
C PHE A 614 9.65 9.56 27.23
N LEU A 615 10.20 8.62 26.45
CA LEU A 615 11.43 8.87 25.69
C LEU A 615 11.10 9.50 24.34
N MET A 616 11.54 10.73 24.13
CA MET A 616 11.28 11.46 22.90
C MET A 616 12.45 11.32 21.90
N LEU A 617 12.21 10.55 20.84
CA LEU A 617 13.20 10.29 19.78
C LEU A 617 13.01 11.17 18.54
N SER A 618 11.92 11.91 18.44
CA SER A 618 11.68 12.84 17.32
C SER A 618 12.56 14.09 17.43
N SER A 619 12.86 14.73 16.29
CA SER A 619 13.43 16.10 16.29
C SER A 619 12.32 17.09 16.65
N PHE A 620 12.69 18.21 17.29
CA PHE A 620 11.74 19.28 17.64
C PHE A 620 11.16 19.97 16.41
N SER A 621 11.79 19.83 15.24
CA SER A 621 11.27 20.31 13.96
C SER A 621 10.20 19.39 13.35
N PHE A 622 9.84 18.30 14.03
CA PHE A 622 8.71 17.43 13.69
C PHE A 622 7.61 17.57 14.73
N ASP A 623 6.36 17.54 14.28
CA ASP A 623 5.19 17.67 15.13
C ASP A 623 5.01 16.51 16.12
N SER A 624 5.58 15.33 15.84
CA SER A 624 5.63 14.23 16.81
C SER A 624 6.35 14.59 18.12
N SER A 625 7.25 15.58 18.13
CA SER A 625 7.84 16.08 19.38
C SER A 625 6.80 16.78 20.27
N VAL A 626 5.79 17.42 19.67
CA VAL A 626 4.71 18.09 20.40
C VAL A 626 3.91 17.08 21.21
N ALA A 627 3.64 15.91 20.64
CA ALA A 627 3.02 14.81 21.37
C ALA A 627 3.87 14.40 22.56
N GLY A 628 5.17 14.14 22.38
CA GLY A 628 6.04 13.76 23.48
C GLY A 628 6.09 14.80 24.61
N VAL A 629 6.33 16.07 24.26
CA VAL A 629 6.47 17.17 25.23
C VAL A 629 5.19 17.37 26.02
N PHE A 630 4.07 17.64 25.34
CA PHE A 630 2.86 18.09 26.03
C PHE A 630 2.01 16.94 26.58
N TRP A 631 2.14 15.73 26.04
CA TRP A 631 1.50 14.56 26.64
C TRP A 631 2.18 14.15 27.94
N ALA A 632 3.52 14.03 27.95
CA ALA A 632 4.26 13.68 29.16
C ALA A 632 4.10 14.73 30.25
N LEU A 633 4.34 15.99 29.91
CA LEU A 633 4.27 17.09 30.86
C LEU A 633 2.84 17.41 31.32
N GLY A 634 1.84 17.18 30.48
CA GLY A 634 0.42 17.36 30.82
C GLY A 634 -0.14 16.27 31.74
N GLN A 635 0.51 15.10 31.79
CA GLN A 635 0.12 13.95 32.63
C GLN A 635 0.96 13.83 33.91
N GLY A 636 1.91 14.74 34.16
CA GLY A 636 2.76 14.68 35.35
C GLY A 636 3.88 13.63 35.25
N ALA A 637 4.21 13.19 34.04
CA ALA A 637 5.26 12.21 33.73
C ALA A 637 6.63 12.89 33.50
N THR A 638 7.70 12.10 33.46
CA THR A 638 9.04 12.58 33.08
C THR A 638 9.19 12.55 31.56
N LEU A 639 9.56 13.67 30.95
CA LEU A 639 10.05 13.73 29.58
C LEU A 639 11.55 13.42 29.55
N CYS A 640 11.94 12.37 28.84
CA CYS A 640 13.34 11.94 28.70
C CYS A 640 13.84 12.26 27.29
N LEU A 641 14.91 13.05 27.18
CA LEU A 641 15.57 13.33 25.91
C LEU A 641 16.93 12.62 25.87
N PRO A 642 17.21 11.77 24.87
CA PRO A 642 18.55 11.23 24.70
C PRO A 642 19.47 12.30 24.13
N ASP A 643 20.74 12.27 24.55
CA ASP A 643 21.80 13.02 23.88
C ASP A 643 22.07 12.47 22.46
N GLU A 644 22.93 13.15 21.71
CA GLU A 644 23.17 12.81 20.30
C GLU A 644 23.83 11.44 20.13
N ASP A 645 24.73 11.06 21.03
CA ASP A 645 25.42 9.77 20.99
C ASP A 645 24.48 8.62 21.32
N SER A 646 23.67 8.76 22.37
CA SER A 646 22.66 7.77 22.75
C SER A 646 21.60 7.67 21.65
N TYR A 647 21.14 8.80 21.10
CA TYR A 647 20.15 8.78 20.02
C TYR A 647 20.59 7.99 18.80
N LYS A 648 21.90 7.96 18.49
CA LYS A 648 22.44 7.24 17.34
C LYS A 648 22.76 5.77 17.64
N ASP A 649 22.75 5.35 18.90
CA ASP A 649 23.17 4.02 19.36
C ASP A 649 22.00 3.27 20.05
N PRO A 650 21.41 2.27 19.36
CA PRO A 650 20.29 1.48 19.91
C PRO A 650 20.56 0.83 21.26
N ALA A 651 21.79 0.38 21.53
CA ALA A 651 22.15 -0.26 22.79
C ALA A 651 22.18 0.75 23.94
N ARG A 652 22.71 1.96 23.69
CA ARG A 652 22.65 3.07 24.66
C ARG A 652 21.20 3.53 24.92
N LEU A 653 20.35 3.55 23.89
CA LEU A 653 18.91 3.84 24.09
C LEU A 653 18.23 2.80 24.97
N ALA A 654 18.48 1.51 24.75
CA ALA A 654 17.93 0.46 25.60
C ALA A 654 18.39 0.62 27.07
N ALA A 655 19.65 0.97 27.30
CA ALA A 655 20.15 1.28 28.63
C ALA A 655 19.46 2.51 29.25
N LEU A 656 19.24 3.58 28.47
CA LEU A 656 18.53 4.77 28.92
C LEU A 656 17.07 4.47 29.27
N ILE A 657 16.38 3.65 28.47
CA ILE A 657 15.01 3.19 28.73
C ILE A 657 14.90 2.53 30.11
N ARG A 658 15.88 1.70 30.47
CA ARG A 658 15.97 1.08 31.79
C ARG A 658 16.22 2.12 32.90
N GLN A 659 17.26 2.94 32.72
CA GLN A 659 17.73 3.88 33.75
C GLN A 659 16.69 4.94 34.13
N GLU A 660 15.94 5.43 33.14
CA GLU A 660 14.93 6.47 33.34
C GLU A 660 13.51 5.89 33.52
N GLU A 661 13.38 4.57 33.69
CA GLU A 661 12.10 3.85 33.82
C GLU A 661 11.05 4.25 32.77
N VAL A 662 11.49 4.39 31.52
CA VAL A 662 10.64 4.81 30.40
C VAL A 662 9.47 3.83 30.26
N SER A 663 8.24 4.34 30.27
CA SER A 663 7.04 3.52 30.07
C SER A 663 6.51 3.59 28.64
N HIS A 664 6.76 4.70 27.94
CA HIS A 664 6.32 4.91 26.56
C HIS A 664 7.42 5.56 25.73
N TYR A 665 7.47 5.23 24.44
CA TYR A 665 8.24 6.01 23.47
C TYR A 665 7.58 5.93 22.10
N LEU A 666 7.81 6.97 21.28
CA LEU A 666 7.35 7.04 19.90
C LEU A 666 8.56 7.03 18.97
N THR A 667 8.53 6.14 17.98
CA THR A 667 9.62 5.95 17.02
C THR A 667 9.10 5.52 15.65
N LEU A 668 10.01 5.30 14.71
CA LEU A 668 9.72 4.71 13.41
C LEU A 668 9.72 3.18 13.52
N PRO A 669 8.90 2.44 12.76
CA PRO A 669 8.95 0.98 12.68
C PRO A 669 10.37 0.43 12.47
N SER A 670 11.11 0.98 11.49
CA SER A 670 12.49 0.55 11.19
C SER A 670 13.46 0.76 12.36
N TYR A 671 13.28 1.85 13.12
CA TYR A 671 14.15 2.14 14.24
C TYR A 671 13.80 1.33 15.48
N HIS A 672 12.50 1.10 15.72
CA HIS A 672 12.03 0.15 16.73
C HIS A 672 12.66 -1.23 16.54
N GLY A 673 12.70 -1.74 15.31
CA GLY A 673 13.30 -3.03 15.01
C GLY A 673 14.75 -3.18 15.47
N GLN A 674 15.52 -2.09 15.52
CA GLN A 674 16.89 -2.10 16.02
C GLN A 674 16.98 -1.95 17.54
N ILE A 675 16.20 -1.04 18.11
CA ILE A 675 16.16 -0.88 19.57
C ILE A 675 15.74 -2.20 20.21
N LEU A 676 14.77 -2.89 19.60
CA LEU A 676 14.23 -4.18 20.03
C LEU A 676 15.30 -5.27 20.21
N GLU A 677 16.39 -5.24 19.44
CA GLU A 677 17.49 -6.23 19.54
C GLU A 677 18.27 -6.12 20.86
N HIS A 678 18.18 -4.96 21.52
CA HIS A 678 18.86 -4.67 22.78
C HIS A 678 17.89 -4.51 23.95
N LEU A 679 16.57 -4.53 23.69
CA LEU A 679 15.55 -4.42 24.71
C LEU A 679 15.30 -5.77 25.37
N ASP A 680 15.19 -5.74 26.69
CA ASP A 680 14.68 -6.80 27.53
C ASP A 680 13.40 -6.32 28.25
N ARG A 681 12.90 -7.15 29.18
CA ARG A 681 11.64 -6.88 29.87
C ARG A 681 11.83 -5.86 31.00
N HIS A 682 11.44 -4.62 30.73
CA HIS A 682 11.51 -3.50 31.67
C HIS A 682 10.14 -2.81 31.86
N ALA A 683 10.13 -1.68 32.57
CA ALA A 683 8.99 -0.81 32.89
C ALA A 683 8.13 -0.30 31.69
N LEU A 684 8.45 -0.73 30.46
CA LEU A 684 7.73 -0.42 29.23
C LEU A 684 6.29 -0.94 29.30
N ALA A 685 5.36 -0.06 28.97
CA ALA A 685 3.94 -0.38 28.86
C ALA A 685 3.46 -0.35 27.41
N CYS A 686 4.00 0.58 26.60
CA CYS A 686 3.61 0.72 25.20
C CYS A 686 4.75 1.29 24.35
N VAL A 687 4.88 0.76 23.13
CA VAL A 687 5.70 1.33 22.06
C VAL A 687 4.77 1.87 20.98
N ILE A 688 5.04 3.09 20.54
CA ILE A 688 4.26 3.77 19.51
C ILE A 688 5.14 3.83 18.25
N VAL A 689 4.62 3.35 17.13
CA VAL A 689 5.26 3.46 15.82
C VAL A 689 4.45 4.35 14.90
N ALA A 690 5.12 5.22 14.14
CA ALA A 690 4.47 6.14 13.22
C ALA A 690 5.42 6.53 12.07
N GLY A 691 4.87 7.14 11.02
CA GLY A 691 5.67 7.75 9.95
C GLY A 691 6.19 6.81 8.86
N GLU A 692 6.11 5.49 9.05
CA GLU A 692 6.39 4.47 8.03
C GLU A 692 5.34 3.36 8.08
N ALA A 693 5.27 2.53 7.03
CA ALA A 693 4.49 1.31 7.09
C ALA A 693 5.10 0.35 8.12
N CYS A 694 4.26 -0.17 9.02
CA CYS A 694 4.66 -1.21 9.96
C CYS A 694 4.53 -2.58 9.27
N SER A 695 5.51 -3.47 9.46
CA SER A 695 5.49 -4.81 8.86
C SER A 695 5.02 -5.87 9.85
N ASN A 696 4.39 -6.94 9.35
CA ASN A 696 4.01 -8.08 10.18
C ASN A 696 5.25 -8.72 10.84
N ALA A 697 6.37 -8.80 10.13
CA ALA A 697 7.64 -9.29 10.67
C ALA A 697 8.11 -8.51 11.91
N LEU A 698 7.99 -7.19 11.90
CA LEU A 698 8.33 -6.37 13.08
C LEU A 698 7.36 -6.65 14.25
N LEU A 699 6.07 -6.79 13.95
CA LEU A 699 5.05 -7.11 14.95
C LEU A 699 5.32 -8.47 15.61
N GLN A 700 5.68 -9.50 14.85
CA GLN A 700 6.05 -10.81 15.38
C GLN A 700 7.29 -10.72 16.30
N ARG A 701 8.37 -10.09 15.82
CA ARG A 701 9.57 -9.86 16.64
C ARG A 701 9.26 -9.11 17.93
N HIS A 702 8.41 -8.08 17.86
CA HIS A 702 8.00 -7.32 19.04
C HIS A 702 7.25 -8.18 20.05
N ARG A 703 6.31 -9.02 19.60
CA ARG A 703 5.56 -9.94 20.45
C ARG A 703 6.47 -10.94 21.16
N GLU A 704 7.46 -11.47 20.45
CA GLU A 704 8.43 -12.43 20.98
C GLU A 704 9.34 -11.79 22.03
N ALA A 705 9.89 -10.62 21.74
CA ALA A 705 10.85 -9.94 22.62
C ALA A 705 10.17 -9.25 23.82
N LEU A 706 8.97 -8.70 23.66
CA LEU A 706 8.29 -7.86 24.65
C LEU A 706 6.85 -8.32 24.95
N PRO A 707 6.65 -9.55 25.46
CA PRO A 707 5.31 -10.07 25.72
C PRO A 707 4.56 -9.23 26.78
N GLY A 708 3.41 -8.70 26.37
CA GLY A 708 2.53 -7.86 27.20
C GLY A 708 2.78 -6.36 27.11
N VAL A 709 3.74 -5.91 26.29
CA VAL A 709 3.89 -4.49 25.91
C VAL A 709 3.00 -4.23 24.70
N ALA A 710 2.22 -3.14 24.74
CA ALA A 710 1.36 -2.77 23.60
C ALA A 710 2.20 -2.17 22.46
N LEU A 711 1.91 -2.55 21.21
CA LEU A 711 2.45 -1.89 20.02
C LEU A 711 1.32 -1.13 19.32
N VAL A 712 1.44 0.18 19.22
CA VAL A 712 0.41 1.04 18.61
C VAL A 712 0.95 1.65 17.33
N ASN A 713 0.24 1.47 16.22
CA ASN A 713 0.51 2.13 14.95
C ASN A 713 -0.30 3.44 14.88
N GLU A 714 0.39 4.57 14.83
CA GLU A 714 -0.22 5.89 14.66
C GLU A 714 -0.07 6.42 13.23
N TYR A 715 -1.11 7.10 12.78
CA TYR A 715 -1.10 7.80 11.50
C TYR A 715 -1.67 9.20 11.65
N GLY A 716 -0.97 10.19 11.08
CA GLY A 716 -1.52 11.50 10.81
C GLY A 716 -0.52 12.39 10.08
N PRO A 717 -1.00 13.29 9.20
CA PRO A 717 -0.20 14.36 8.64
C PRO A 717 -0.08 15.54 9.63
N THR A 718 0.93 16.39 9.44
CA THR A 718 1.11 17.60 10.25
C THR A 718 -0.09 18.53 10.24
N GLU A 719 -0.81 18.61 9.12
CA GLU A 719 -2.02 19.41 9.00
C GLU A 719 -3.22 18.88 9.81
N GLY A 720 -3.13 17.64 10.31
CA GLY A 720 -4.09 17.02 11.24
C GLY A 720 -3.65 17.04 12.70
N THR A 721 -2.60 17.81 13.04
CA THR A 721 -2.03 17.95 14.39
C THR A 721 -1.53 16.62 14.97
N VAL A 722 -0.36 16.19 14.46
CA VAL A 722 0.41 15.02 14.92
C VAL A 722 -0.14 13.66 14.50
N TRP A 723 -1.41 13.38 14.78
CA TRP A 723 -2.01 12.05 14.62
C TRP A 723 -3.53 12.19 14.45
N CYS A 724 -4.13 11.28 13.67
CA CYS A 724 -5.53 11.32 13.25
C CYS A 724 -6.23 9.97 13.43
N SER A 725 -5.48 8.88 13.28
CA SER A 725 -5.92 7.53 13.60
C SER A 725 -4.84 6.77 14.35
N ALA A 726 -5.28 5.74 15.07
CA ALA A 726 -4.39 4.82 15.76
C ALA A 726 -4.96 3.40 15.77
N TRP A 727 -4.07 2.42 15.81
CA TRP A 727 -4.39 1.01 15.93
C TRP A 727 -3.49 0.34 16.97
N GLU A 728 -4.07 -0.16 18.06
CA GLU A 728 -3.36 -1.07 18.95
C GLU A 728 -3.32 -2.44 18.28
N LEU A 729 -2.12 -2.90 17.90
CA LEU A 729 -1.95 -4.10 17.08
C LEU A 729 -2.36 -5.34 17.90
N PRO A 730 -3.44 -6.05 17.51
CA PRO A 730 -3.96 -7.14 18.31
C PRO A 730 -2.98 -8.33 18.33
N LEU A 731 -3.12 -9.20 19.32
CA LEU A 731 -2.39 -10.48 19.37
C LEU A 731 -2.97 -11.43 18.31
N GLY A 732 -2.16 -11.89 17.35
CA GLY A 732 -2.56 -12.89 16.35
C GLY A 732 -3.08 -12.36 15.01
N ASP A 733 -2.85 -11.08 14.68
CA ASP A 733 -3.09 -10.59 13.30
C ASP A 733 -1.97 -11.08 12.37
N ASP A 734 -2.36 -11.87 11.35
CA ASP A 734 -1.48 -12.42 10.31
C ASP A 734 -1.62 -11.65 8.97
N ASP A 735 -2.16 -10.44 9.01
CA ASP A 735 -2.29 -9.63 7.81
C ASP A 735 -0.97 -8.97 7.40
N ASP A 736 -0.65 -9.01 6.10
CA ASP A 736 0.58 -8.42 5.56
C ASP A 736 0.52 -6.88 5.53
N ASN A 737 -0.68 -6.31 5.38
CA ASN A 737 -0.89 -4.86 5.43
C ASN A 737 -1.37 -4.43 6.81
N ILE A 738 -0.45 -3.92 7.63
CA ILE A 738 -0.78 -3.41 8.96
C ILE A 738 -1.63 -2.12 8.84
N PRO A 739 -2.88 -2.12 9.36
CA PRO A 739 -3.77 -0.98 9.19
C PRO A 739 -3.30 0.25 9.97
N ILE A 740 -3.78 1.42 9.53
CA ILE A 740 -3.60 2.72 10.22
C ILE A 740 -4.70 3.00 11.24
N GLY A 741 -5.65 2.07 11.40
CA GLY A 741 -6.57 2.00 12.54
C GLY A 741 -7.86 2.77 12.37
N GLN A 742 -8.33 3.34 13.48
CA GLN A 742 -9.60 4.07 13.54
C GLN A 742 -9.38 5.53 13.93
N PRO A 743 -10.30 6.44 13.58
CA PRO A 743 -10.22 7.85 13.97
C PRO A 743 -10.11 8.03 15.49
N ILE A 744 -9.18 8.88 15.91
CA ILE A 744 -9.01 9.26 17.31
C ILE A 744 -10.16 10.17 17.79
N ALA A 745 -10.26 10.38 19.11
CA ALA A 745 -11.27 11.27 19.67
C ALA A 745 -11.21 12.70 19.09
N GLY A 746 -12.37 13.23 18.71
CA GLY A 746 -12.52 14.55 18.09
C GLY A 746 -12.13 14.64 16.62
N MET A 747 -11.66 13.54 16.01
CA MET A 747 -11.30 13.47 14.59
C MET A 747 -12.36 12.71 13.79
N ARG A 748 -12.43 13.04 12.50
CA ARG A 748 -13.20 12.30 11.49
C ARG A 748 -12.27 11.94 10.35
N ILE A 749 -12.43 10.76 9.78
CA ILE A 749 -11.74 10.35 8.57
C ILE A 749 -12.80 9.91 7.56
N HIS A 750 -12.59 10.30 6.31
CA HIS A 750 -13.43 9.92 5.19
C HIS A 750 -12.54 9.43 4.05
N VAL A 751 -12.94 8.33 3.41
CA VAL A 751 -12.32 7.85 2.18
C VAL A 751 -13.26 8.22 1.04
N LEU A 752 -12.82 9.12 0.18
CA LEU A 752 -13.67 9.77 -0.83
C LEU A 752 -13.20 9.45 -2.25
N GLY A 753 -14.16 9.39 -3.17
CA GLY A 753 -13.92 9.34 -4.61
C GLY A 753 -13.65 10.72 -5.20
N PRO A 754 -13.39 10.80 -6.52
CA PRO A 754 -13.11 12.06 -7.23
C PRO A 754 -14.25 13.09 -7.18
N ASP A 755 -15.47 12.64 -6.90
CA ASP A 755 -16.69 13.45 -6.74
C ASP A 755 -16.94 13.92 -5.30
N LEU A 756 -15.96 13.72 -4.40
CA LEU A 756 -16.06 13.98 -2.96
C LEU A 756 -17.22 13.22 -2.28
N GLN A 757 -17.65 12.09 -2.85
CA GLN A 757 -18.57 11.16 -2.20
C GLN A 757 -17.82 10.02 -1.51
N PRO A 758 -18.34 9.49 -0.39
CA PRO A 758 -17.74 8.35 0.28
C PRO A 758 -17.75 7.12 -0.64
N VAL A 759 -16.62 6.44 -0.73
CA VAL A 759 -16.52 5.16 -1.46
C VAL A 759 -17.05 4.01 -0.61
N ALA A 760 -17.46 2.93 -1.27
CA ALA A 760 -17.92 1.73 -0.58
C ALA A 760 -16.81 1.08 0.26
N VAL A 761 -17.20 0.24 1.22
CA VAL A 761 -16.27 -0.60 1.97
C VAL A 761 -15.41 -1.42 1.01
N GLY A 762 -14.12 -1.47 1.30
CA GLY A 762 -13.11 -2.12 0.47
C GLY A 762 -12.64 -1.30 -0.70
N VAL A 763 -13.38 -0.31 -1.18
CA VAL A 763 -12.97 0.48 -2.33
C VAL A 763 -11.85 1.45 -1.95
N GLU A 764 -10.79 1.47 -2.77
CA GLU A 764 -9.72 2.47 -2.65
C GLU A 764 -10.32 3.85 -2.90
N GLY A 765 -9.92 4.84 -2.10
CA GLY A 765 -10.16 6.25 -2.37
C GLY A 765 -9.15 7.13 -1.68
N GLU A 766 -9.28 8.44 -1.87
CA GLU A 766 -8.40 9.42 -1.22
C GLU A 766 -8.87 9.68 0.21
N LEU A 767 -7.91 9.75 1.14
CA LEU A 767 -8.14 9.96 2.56
C LEU A 767 -8.28 11.47 2.85
N TYR A 768 -9.37 11.83 3.55
CA TYR A 768 -9.67 13.17 4.03
C TYR A 768 -9.83 13.13 5.55
N VAL A 769 -9.27 14.12 6.22
CA VAL A 769 -9.31 14.23 7.70
C VAL A 769 -10.10 15.47 8.08
N GLY A 770 -11.06 15.34 9.00
CA GLY A 770 -11.82 16.43 9.60
C GLY A 770 -11.71 16.44 11.13
N GLY A 771 -12.30 17.46 11.75
CA GLY A 771 -12.47 17.54 13.20
C GLY A 771 -11.54 18.53 13.90
N ALA A 772 -11.40 18.39 15.22
CA ALA A 772 -10.77 19.38 16.09
C ALA A 772 -9.26 19.55 15.86
N GLY A 773 -8.60 18.54 15.28
CA GLY A 773 -7.16 18.56 14.97
C GLY A 773 -6.79 19.24 13.65
N ILE A 774 -7.75 19.77 12.88
CA ILE A 774 -7.44 20.39 11.58
C ILE A 774 -6.77 21.75 11.76
N ALA A 775 -5.56 21.88 11.20
CA ALA A 775 -4.73 23.07 11.24
C ALA A 775 -5.43 24.34 10.74
N ARG A 776 -4.94 25.51 11.15
CA ARG A 776 -5.42 26.81 10.64
C ARG A 776 -5.22 26.88 9.12
N GLY A 777 -4.07 26.40 8.64
CA GLY A 777 -3.71 26.34 7.23
C GLY A 777 -2.21 26.46 7.04
N TYR A 778 -1.79 26.86 5.83
CA TYR A 778 -0.39 27.14 5.52
C TYR A 778 -0.08 28.63 5.65
N LEU A 779 1.02 28.94 6.32
CA LEU A 779 1.48 30.30 6.55
C LEU A 779 1.73 31.03 5.23
N GLN A 780 1.13 32.20 5.04
CA GLN A 780 1.27 33.02 3.83
C GLN A 780 1.04 32.27 2.50
N ARG A 781 0.18 31.24 2.50
CA ARG A 781 -0.17 30.44 1.31
C ARG A 781 -1.68 30.20 1.23
N ALA A 782 -2.45 31.28 1.05
CA ALA A 782 -3.92 31.22 1.03
C ALA A 782 -4.47 30.30 -0.09
N ALA A 783 -3.89 30.36 -1.30
CA ALA A 783 -4.32 29.53 -2.42
C ALA A 783 -4.12 28.02 -2.13
N LEU A 784 -2.93 27.62 -1.67
CA LEU A 784 -2.65 26.23 -1.29
C LEU A 784 -3.50 25.79 -0.09
N THR A 785 -3.79 26.70 0.84
CA THR A 785 -4.70 26.41 1.96
C THR A 785 -6.11 26.13 1.45
N ALA A 786 -6.64 26.91 0.51
CA ALA A 786 -7.96 26.67 -0.07
C ALA A 786 -8.01 25.37 -0.90
N GLU A 787 -6.92 25.01 -1.57
CA GLU A 787 -6.79 23.75 -2.31
C GLU A 787 -6.81 22.51 -1.40
N ARG A 788 -6.11 22.57 -0.25
CA ARG A 788 -5.92 21.41 0.63
C ARG A 788 -6.90 21.34 1.80
N PHE A 789 -7.47 22.46 2.24
CA PHE A 789 -8.45 22.52 3.33
C PHE A 789 -9.83 22.86 2.77
N VAL A 790 -10.51 21.84 2.27
CA VAL A 790 -11.82 21.96 1.59
C VAL A 790 -12.97 21.99 2.60
N PRO A 791 -14.16 22.49 2.23
CA PRO A 791 -15.33 22.43 3.11
C PRO A 791 -15.70 21.00 3.51
N ASP A 792 -16.03 20.78 4.78
CA ASP A 792 -16.57 19.50 5.24
C ASP A 792 -18.06 19.41 4.92
N LEU A 793 -18.39 18.65 3.87
CA LEU A 793 -19.78 18.43 3.41
C LEU A 793 -20.58 17.48 4.32
N PHE A 794 -19.93 16.84 5.28
CA PHE A 794 -20.54 15.87 6.19
C PHE A 794 -20.68 16.40 7.62
N ALA A 795 -20.03 17.51 7.93
CA ALA A 795 -20.12 18.15 9.22
C ALA A 795 -21.54 18.67 9.51
N LYS A 796 -21.99 18.44 10.75
CA LYS A 796 -23.26 18.99 11.26
C LYS A 796 -23.18 20.49 11.55
N ALA A 797 -21.98 21.00 11.82
CA ALA A 797 -21.73 22.41 12.13
C ALA A 797 -21.15 23.14 10.93
N ALA A 798 -21.63 24.37 10.69
CA ALA A 798 -21.12 25.22 9.61
C ALA A 798 -19.65 25.60 9.82
N GLY A 799 -18.90 25.75 8.72
CA GLY A 799 -17.52 26.26 8.73
C GLY A 799 -16.44 25.21 9.07
N GLN A 800 -16.81 23.93 9.25
CA GLN A 800 -15.85 22.84 9.38
C GLN A 800 -15.16 22.55 8.03
N ARG A 801 -13.93 22.04 8.10
CA ARG A 801 -13.08 21.76 6.93
C ARG A 801 -12.52 20.35 7.00
N LEU A 802 -12.34 19.75 5.82
CA LEU A 802 -11.54 18.55 5.62
C LEU A 802 -10.18 18.93 5.07
N TYR A 803 -9.13 18.33 5.62
CA TYR A 803 -7.80 18.32 5.02
C TYR A 803 -7.68 17.15 4.06
N ARG A 804 -7.36 17.45 2.79
CA ARG A 804 -7.08 16.51 1.71
C ARG A 804 -5.64 16.01 1.82
N THR A 805 -5.43 14.77 2.26
CA THR A 805 -4.08 14.32 2.63
C THR A 805 -3.20 13.93 1.46
N GLY A 806 -3.80 13.57 0.32
CA GLY A 806 -3.11 12.97 -0.83
C GLY A 806 -2.77 11.50 -0.65
N ASP A 807 -3.21 10.87 0.45
CA ASP A 807 -2.98 9.45 0.73
C ASP A 807 -4.16 8.61 0.20
N LEU A 808 -3.85 7.43 -0.32
CA LEU A 808 -4.82 6.42 -0.73
C LEU A 808 -5.08 5.47 0.43
N ALA A 809 -6.36 5.18 0.69
CA ALA A 809 -6.79 4.29 1.75
C ALA A 809 -8.08 3.57 1.36
N ARG A 810 -8.46 2.59 2.18
CA ARG A 810 -9.80 1.97 2.14
C ARG A 810 -10.27 1.59 3.55
N TYR A 811 -11.58 1.50 3.72
CA TYR A 811 -12.17 0.89 4.91
C TYR A 811 -12.30 -0.62 4.76
N ARG A 812 -11.93 -1.36 5.80
CA ARG A 812 -12.36 -2.74 6.04
C ARG A 812 -13.83 -2.77 6.46
N ALA A 813 -14.44 -3.95 6.43
CA ALA A 813 -15.83 -4.14 6.85
C ALA A 813 -16.09 -3.81 8.34
N ASP A 814 -15.08 -3.92 9.20
CA ASP A 814 -15.14 -3.54 10.61
C ASP A 814 -14.90 -2.04 10.86
N GLY A 815 -14.64 -1.25 9.80
CA GLY A 815 -14.38 0.19 9.89
C GLY A 815 -12.93 0.56 10.18
N VAL A 816 -12.01 -0.40 10.17
CA VAL A 816 -10.57 -0.16 10.29
C VAL A 816 -10.01 0.32 8.95
N LEU A 817 -9.13 1.33 8.98
CA LEU A 817 -8.51 1.93 7.80
C LEU A 817 -7.21 1.22 7.42
N GLU A 818 -7.08 0.90 6.14
CA GLU A 818 -5.85 0.45 5.53
C GLU A 818 -5.24 1.56 4.68
N TYR A 819 -3.94 1.79 4.84
CA TYR A 819 -3.17 2.67 3.97
C TYR A 819 -2.73 1.90 2.73
N LEU A 820 -2.84 2.51 1.56
CA LEU A 820 -2.55 1.91 0.25
C LEU A 820 -1.43 2.62 -0.51
N GLY A 821 -1.06 3.84 -0.09
CA GLY A 821 -0.01 4.62 -0.75
C GLY A 821 -0.40 6.09 -0.89
N ARG A 822 0.14 6.75 -1.92
CA ARG A 822 -0.12 8.16 -2.22
C ARG A 822 -0.58 8.35 -3.65
N VAL A 823 -1.40 9.37 -3.86
CA VAL A 823 -1.85 9.81 -5.19
C VAL A 823 -0.73 10.55 -5.92
N ASP A 824 0.12 11.25 -5.17
CA ASP A 824 1.24 12.04 -5.68
C ASP A 824 2.58 11.30 -5.55
N HIS A 825 3.65 11.93 -6.02
CA HIS A 825 5.01 11.39 -5.95
C HIS A 825 5.70 11.65 -4.61
N GLN A 826 4.96 12.05 -3.56
CA GLN A 826 5.55 12.23 -2.25
C GLN A 826 5.86 10.86 -1.64
N VAL A 827 7.00 10.76 -0.98
CA VAL A 827 7.46 9.53 -0.36
C VAL A 827 7.74 9.75 1.13
N LYS A 828 7.62 8.68 1.91
CA LYS A 828 8.05 8.64 3.31
C LYS A 828 9.29 7.78 3.39
N ILE A 829 10.45 8.38 3.66
CA ILE A 829 11.73 7.68 3.78
C ILE A 829 12.30 7.98 5.16
N ARG A 830 12.49 6.96 6.00
CA ARG A 830 13.04 7.12 7.37
C ARG A 830 12.21 8.08 8.20
N GLY A 831 10.89 8.02 8.06
CA GLY A 831 9.93 8.94 8.70
C GLY A 831 9.89 10.36 8.14
N PHE A 832 10.79 10.73 7.23
CA PHE A 832 10.77 12.04 6.58
C PHE A 832 9.76 12.05 5.44
N ARG A 833 8.86 13.03 5.48
CA ARG A 833 7.93 13.32 4.39
C ARG A 833 8.68 14.13 3.32
N ILE A 834 8.99 13.49 2.19
CA ILE A 834 9.83 14.05 1.14
C ILE A 834 9.02 14.26 -0.13
N GLU A 835 8.94 15.51 -0.58
CA GLU A 835 8.42 15.87 -1.90
C GLU A 835 9.54 15.73 -2.92
N LEU A 836 9.46 14.74 -3.82
CA LEU A 836 10.49 14.53 -4.85
C LEU A 836 10.67 15.77 -5.73
N GLY A 837 9.59 16.51 -5.98
CA GLY A 837 9.62 17.79 -6.71
C GLY A 837 10.49 18.88 -6.07
N GLU A 838 10.65 18.89 -4.73
CA GLU A 838 11.57 19.82 -4.05
C GLU A 838 13.02 19.53 -4.40
N ILE A 839 13.37 18.25 -4.47
CA ILE A 839 14.70 17.80 -4.86
C ILE A 839 14.92 18.04 -6.36
N GLU A 840 13.95 17.69 -7.21
CA GLU A 840 13.99 17.97 -8.66
C GLU A 840 14.19 19.47 -8.93
N SER A 841 13.53 20.35 -8.16
CA SER A 841 13.70 21.81 -8.29
C SER A 841 15.08 22.28 -7.85
N ALA A 842 15.61 21.74 -6.74
CA ALA A 842 16.96 22.06 -6.29
C ALA A 842 18.01 21.60 -7.32
N MET A 843 17.85 20.41 -7.89
CA MET A 843 18.71 19.90 -8.95
C MET A 843 18.68 20.79 -10.20
N ARG A 844 17.49 21.21 -10.65
CA ARG A 844 17.34 22.13 -11.80
C ARG A 844 17.91 23.53 -11.55
N SER A 845 18.09 23.93 -10.29
CA SER A 845 18.70 25.21 -9.95
C SER A 845 20.24 25.20 -10.02
N ALA A 846 20.85 24.01 -10.11
CA ALA A 846 22.29 23.87 -10.23
C ALA A 846 22.77 24.30 -11.65
N PRO A 847 23.91 25.01 -11.77
CA PRO A 847 24.43 25.43 -13.06
C PRO A 847 24.70 24.26 -14.01
N GLY A 848 24.20 24.35 -15.25
CA GLY A 848 24.46 23.35 -16.29
C GLY A 848 23.53 22.13 -16.28
N ILE A 849 22.50 22.12 -15.44
CA ILE A 849 21.43 21.12 -15.44
C ILE A 849 20.23 21.66 -16.23
N GLU A 850 19.82 20.94 -17.27
CA GLU A 850 18.67 21.32 -18.11
C GLU A 850 17.35 20.81 -17.54
N ASP A 851 17.35 19.58 -17.03
CA ASP A 851 16.18 18.95 -16.43
C ASP A 851 16.60 17.97 -15.32
N ALA A 852 15.70 17.66 -14.40
CA ALA A 852 15.97 16.74 -13.29
C ALA A 852 14.73 15.91 -12.92
N ALA A 853 14.96 14.65 -12.58
CA ALA A 853 13.94 13.72 -12.10
C ALA A 853 14.47 12.97 -10.87
N VAL A 854 13.63 12.79 -9.87
CA VAL A 854 13.99 12.00 -8.68
C VAL A 854 12.98 10.89 -8.50
N ILE A 855 13.47 9.71 -8.15
CA ILE A 855 12.65 8.54 -7.84
C ILE A 855 13.10 7.94 -6.50
N ALA A 856 12.16 7.32 -5.79
CA ALA A 856 12.49 6.44 -4.68
C ALA A 856 12.56 5.00 -5.19
N ARG A 857 13.60 4.28 -4.80
CA ARG A 857 13.78 2.86 -5.12
C ARG A 857 13.90 2.06 -3.83
N GLU A 858 13.14 0.97 -3.73
CA GLU A 858 13.30 0.00 -2.65
C GLU A 858 14.62 -0.76 -2.79
N THR A 859 15.32 -0.92 -1.67
CA THR A 859 16.57 -1.70 -1.59
C THR A 859 16.46 -2.66 -0.40
N PRO A 860 17.34 -3.68 -0.28
CA PRO A 860 17.34 -4.58 0.88
C PRO A 860 17.47 -3.86 2.23
N THR A 861 18.05 -2.66 2.24
CA THR A 861 18.23 -1.81 3.44
C THR A 861 17.12 -0.74 3.58
N GLY A 862 16.10 -0.78 2.72
CA GLY A 862 14.95 0.15 2.71
C GLY A 862 14.97 1.13 1.53
N PRO A 863 13.99 2.06 1.47
CA PRO A 863 13.86 2.98 0.35
C PRO A 863 14.99 4.02 0.30
N GLN A 864 15.47 4.30 -0.92
CA GLN A 864 16.51 5.30 -1.19
C GLN A 864 16.13 6.23 -2.35
N LEU A 865 16.63 7.46 -2.32
CA LEU A 865 16.45 8.45 -3.37
C LEU A 865 17.52 8.30 -4.46
N LEU A 866 17.09 8.26 -5.72
CA LEU A 866 17.94 8.32 -6.91
C LEU A 866 17.60 9.58 -7.69
N GLY A 867 18.59 10.40 -7.97
CA GLY A 867 18.44 11.61 -8.77
C GLY A 867 19.04 11.44 -10.16
N PHE A 868 18.29 11.86 -11.17
CA PHE A 868 18.72 11.86 -12.56
C PHE A 868 18.71 13.30 -13.07
N ALA A 869 19.79 13.71 -13.73
CA ALA A 869 19.93 15.04 -14.29
C ALA A 869 20.21 14.96 -15.79
N VAL A 870 19.70 15.92 -16.56
CA VAL A 870 20.01 16.07 -17.98
C VAL A 870 21.03 17.18 -18.15
N SER A 871 22.13 16.86 -18.83
CA SER A 871 23.22 17.81 -19.11
C SER A 871 23.97 17.41 -20.40
N PRO A 872 24.56 18.36 -21.15
CA PRO A 872 25.36 18.06 -22.34
C PRO A 872 26.57 17.14 -22.06
N ALA A 873 26.85 16.20 -22.97
CA ALA A 873 27.71 15.02 -22.77
C ALA A 873 29.17 15.30 -22.34
N ASP A 874 29.72 16.48 -22.64
CA ASP A 874 31.17 16.74 -22.53
C ASP A 874 31.65 17.06 -21.09
N THR A 875 30.77 17.06 -20.07
CA THR A 875 31.12 17.45 -18.68
C THR A 875 30.55 16.58 -17.55
N ALA A 876 30.00 15.39 -17.85
CA ALA A 876 29.17 14.61 -16.91
C ALA A 876 29.76 14.35 -15.51
N ASP A 877 31.04 13.95 -15.39
CA ASP A 877 31.64 13.62 -14.08
C ASP A 877 31.96 14.85 -13.22
N ILE A 878 32.39 15.95 -13.84
CA ILE A 878 32.65 17.23 -13.15
C ILE A 878 31.32 17.78 -12.60
N ARG A 879 30.23 17.65 -13.37
CA ARG A 879 28.89 18.11 -13.01
C ARG A 879 28.26 17.33 -11.85
N LEU A 880 28.56 16.05 -11.69
CA LEU A 880 28.03 15.26 -10.57
C LEU A 880 28.54 15.76 -9.22
N ASN A 881 29.83 16.07 -9.11
CA ASN A 881 30.41 16.60 -7.88
C ASN A 881 29.91 18.01 -7.57
N GLU A 882 29.85 18.89 -8.58
CA GLU A 882 29.25 20.23 -8.44
C GLU A 882 27.79 20.16 -7.98
N LEU A 883 27.00 19.24 -8.57
CA LEU A 883 25.61 19.01 -8.21
C LEU A 883 25.44 18.48 -6.78
N ARG A 884 26.29 17.54 -6.33
CA ARG A 884 26.29 17.05 -4.94
C ARG A 884 26.53 18.20 -3.96
N SER A 885 27.53 19.04 -4.21
CA SER A 885 27.83 20.21 -3.37
C SER A 885 26.66 21.20 -3.34
N HIS A 886 26.07 21.52 -4.50
CA HIS A 886 24.91 22.41 -4.61
C HIS A 886 23.70 21.88 -3.82
N LEU A 887 23.41 20.59 -3.92
CA LEU A 887 22.31 19.96 -3.16
C LEU A 887 22.57 19.95 -1.66
N ALA A 888 23.83 19.81 -1.22
CA ALA A 888 24.19 19.85 0.19
C ALA A 888 23.97 21.24 0.83
N GLU A 889 24.13 22.30 0.05
CA GLU A 889 23.85 23.68 0.48
C GLU A 889 22.34 23.98 0.51
N ALA A 890 21.60 23.46 -0.47
CA ALA A 890 20.17 23.77 -0.64
C ALA A 890 19.22 22.87 0.17
N LEU A 891 19.58 21.60 0.41
CA LEU A 891 18.68 20.58 0.94
C LEU A 891 19.20 19.95 2.24
N PRO A 892 18.31 19.61 3.19
CA PRO A 892 18.64 18.75 4.33
C PRO A 892 19.21 17.40 3.87
N GLU A 893 20.09 16.80 4.69
CA GLU A 893 20.76 15.52 4.40
C GLU A 893 19.80 14.41 3.94
N HIS A 894 18.65 14.25 4.63
CA HIS A 894 17.67 13.22 4.31
C HIS A 894 16.95 13.40 2.96
N MET A 895 17.03 14.59 2.35
CA MET A 895 16.45 14.88 1.02
C MET A 895 17.48 14.74 -0.11
N GLN A 896 18.75 14.52 0.21
CA GLN A 896 19.79 14.39 -0.81
C GLN A 896 19.74 13.00 -1.45
N PRO A 897 19.75 12.88 -2.79
CA PRO A 897 19.78 11.58 -3.46
C PRO A 897 21.04 10.78 -3.09
N ALA A 898 20.84 9.52 -2.70
CA ALA A 898 21.94 8.60 -2.39
C ALA A 898 22.79 8.29 -3.63
N ARG A 899 22.17 8.35 -4.82
CA ARG A 899 22.87 8.26 -6.10
C ARG A 899 22.41 9.37 -7.04
N LEU A 900 23.35 9.87 -7.83
CA LEU A 900 23.09 10.82 -8.91
C LEU A 900 23.61 10.25 -10.22
N GLN A 901 22.84 10.42 -11.29
CA GLN A 901 23.22 10.00 -12.63
C GLN A 901 22.91 11.09 -13.65
N VAL A 902 23.85 11.37 -14.55
CA VAL A 902 23.62 12.28 -15.69
C VAL A 902 23.18 11.46 -16.90
N LEU A 903 22.12 11.90 -17.55
CA LEU A 903 21.57 11.33 -18.79
C LEU A 903 21.66 12.38 -19.91
N GLU A 904 21.82 11.93 -21.16
CA GLU A 904 21.73 12.83 -22.32
C GLU A 904 20.31 13.36 -22.52
N ARG A 905 19.29 12.56 -22.16
CA ARG A 905 17.88 12.90 -22.20
C ARG A 905 17.09 11.92 -21.33
N PHE A 906 15.92 12.34 -20.87
CA PHE A 906 15.03 11.46 -20.16
C PHE A 906 14.30 10.46 -21.07
N PRO A 907 14.06 9.22 -20.59
CA PRO A 907 13.13 8.31 -21.24
C PRO A 907 11.71 8.87 -21.12
N LEU A 908 10.99 8.95 -22.23
CA LEU A 908 9.62 9.45 -22.29
C LEU A 908 8.66 8.31 -22.64
N MET A 909 7.43 8.41 -22.14
CA MET A 909 6.28 7.60 -22.56
C MET A 909 5.85 8.00 -23.97
N PRO A 910 5.08 7.16 -24.70
CA PRO A 910 4.56 7.53 -26.03
C PRO A 910 3.74 8.82 -26.07
N ASN A 911 3.18 9.25 -24.93
CA ASN A 911 2.44 10.51 -24.78
C ASN A 911 3.33 11.73 -24.41
N GLY A 912 4.66 11.57 -24.45
CA GLY A 912 5.62 12.64 -24.17
C GLY A 912 5.88 12.94 -22.69
N LYS A 913 5.25 12.23 -21.74
CA LYS A 913 5.52 12.37 -20.30
C LYS A 913 6.78 11.59 -19.89
N LEU A 914 7.45 12.01 -18.82
CA LEU A 914 8.57 11.28 -18.23
C LEU A 914 8.20 9.84 -17.88
N ASN A 915 8.99 8.87 -18.34
CA ASN A 915 8.85 7.46 -17.99
C ASN A 915 9.72 7.13 -16.77
N ARG A 916 9.15 7.30 -15.56
CA ARG A 916 9.85 7.00 -14.29
C ARG A 916 10.14 5.50 -14.09
N GLN A 917 9.34 4.61 -14.68
CA GLN A 917 9.62 3.17 -14.63
C GLN A 917 10.89 2.85 -15.41
N ALA A 918 11.03 3.40 -16.61
CA ALA A 918 12.27 3.26 -17.38
C ALA A 918 13.48 3.83 -16.65
N LEU A 919 13.33 4.85 -15.80
CA LEU A 919 14.42 5.33 -14.93
C LEU A 919 14.77 4.34 -13.80
N LEU A 920 13.78 3.63 -13.24
CA LEU A 920 14.02 2.57 -12.24
C LEU A 920 14.83 1.41 -12.83
N ASP A 921 14.57 1.10 -14.10
CA ASP A 921 15.19 -0.02 -14.83
C ASP A 921 16.59 0.32 -15.38
N LEU A 922 17.04 1.58 -15.28
CA LEU A 922 18.40 1.94 -15.66
C LEU A 922 19.39 1.33 -14.68
N ASP A 923 20.28 0.49 -15.21
CA ASP A 923 21.45 0.01 -14.50
C ASP A 923 22.34 1.21 -14.15
N VAL A 924 22.25 1.66 -12.90
CA VAL A 924 23.15 2.68 -12.37
C VAL A 924 24.53 2.05 -12.33
N ARG A 925 25.38 2.40 -13.32
CA ARG A 925 26.71 1.82 -13.52
C ARG A 925 27.47 1.76 -12.19
N ARG A 926 27.79 0.55 -11.73
CA ARG A 926 28.75 0.36 -10.64
C ARG A 926 30.14 0.76 -11.14
N SER A 927 30.94 1.37 -10.27
CA SER A 927 32.38 1.49 -10.43
C SER A 927 32.99 0.14 -10.82
N ALA A 928 34.05 0.14 -11.63
CA ALA A 928 34.77 -1.08 -11.95
C ALA A 928 35.26 -1.74 -10.66
N PHE A 929 34.94 -3.02 -10.47
CA PHE A 929 35.29 -3.73 -9.24
C PHE A 929 36.80 -3.81 -9.07
N VAL A 930 37.30 -3.30 -7.94
CA VAL A 930 38.69 -3.44 -7.51
C VAL A 930 38.68 -4.11 -6.13
N ALA A 931 39.35 -5.24 -5.99
CA ALA A 931 39.35 -6.01 -4.75
C ALA A 931 40.10 -5.30 -3.60
N PRO A 932 39.69 -5.49 -2.34
CA PRO A 932 40.43 -5.06 -1.15
C PRO A 932 41.90 -5.47 -1.18
N ARG A 933 42.80 -4.53 -0.87
CA ARG A 933 44.26 -4.65 -1.08
C ARG A 933 45.01 -5.01 0.20
N ASN A 934 44.52 -4.58 1.36
CA ASN A 934 45.13 -4.84 2.67
C ASN A 934 44.12 -5.49 3.65
N GLU A 935 44.58 -5.94 4.82
CA GLU A 935 43.72 -6.64 5.81
C GLU A 935 42.61 -5.74 6.35
N LEU A 936 42.88 -4.44 6.56
CA LEU A 936 41.87 -3.49 7.01
C LEU A 936 40.74 -3.34 5.98
N GLU A 937 41.07 -3.14 4.70
CA GLU A 937 40.11 -3.07 3.60
C GLU A 937 39.33 -4.38 3.46
N LYS A 938 39.96 -5.54 3.65
CA LYS A 938 39.27 -6.85 3.60
C LYS A 938 38.24 -6.99 4.72
N SER A 939 38.62 -6.65 5.96
CA SER A 939 37.71 -6.68 7.10
C SER A 939 36.56 -5.69 6.92
N LEU A 940 36.85 -4.45 6.54
CA LEU A 940 35.81 -3.44 6.27
C LEU A 940 34.86 -3.89 5.15
N ALA A 941 35.40 -4.49 4.08
CA ALA A 941 34.60 -4.97 2.96
C ALA A 941 33.69 -6.13 3.35
N ALA A 942 34.14 -7.03 4.23
CA ALA A 942 33.33 -8.12 4.77
C ALA A 942 32.19 -7.59 5.65
N ILE A 943 32.49 -6.66 6.56
CA ILE A 943 31.49 -6.04 7.42
C ILE A 943 30.45 -5.30 6.57
N TRP A 944 30.88 -4.55 5.54
CA TRP A 944 29.98 -3.85 4.62
C TRP A 944 29.14 -4.82 3.79
N ALA A 945 29.73 -5.88 3.24
CA ALA A 945 29.03 -6.87 2.44
C ALA A 945 27.86 -7.50 3.20
N GLU A 946 28.10 -7.88 4.46
CA GLU A 946 27.07 -8.46 5.30
C GLU A 946 26.00 -7.44 5.69
N ALA A 947 26.41 -6.24 6.14
CA ALA A 947 25.49 -5.20 6.58
C ALA A 947 24.60 -4.64 5.45
N LEU A 948 25.13 -4.55 4.23
CA LEU A 948 24.43 -4.06 3.04
C LEU A 948 23.71 -5.17 2.28
N HIS A 949 23.87 -6.43 2.70
CA HIS A 949 23.37 -7.62 2.00
C HIS A 949 23.79 -7.67 0.52
N VAL A 950 25.07 -7.39 0.25
CA VAL A 950 25.67 -7.44 -1.10
C VAL A 950 26.74 -8.54 -1.18
N GLU A 951 26.85 -9.18 -2.35
CA GLU A 951 27.75 -10.33 -2.53
C GLU A 951 29.24 -9.95 -2.35
N ARG A 952 29.65 -8.77 -2.86
CA ARG A 952 31.04 -8.29 -2.85
C ARG A 952 31.08 -6.76 -2.78
N VAL A 953 32.09 -6.22 -2.11
CA VAL A 953 32.39 -4.77 -1.99
C VAL A 953 33.80 -4.51 -2.51
N GLY A 954 33.94 -3.60 -3.46
CA GLY A 954 35.21 -3.12 -3.99
C GLY A 954 35.74 -1.89 -3.23
N VAL A 955 37.03 -1.58 -3.36
CA VAL A 955 37.68 -0.47 -2.63
C VAL A 955 37.17 0.91 -3.01
N HIS A 956 36.68 1.07 -4.24
CA HIS A 956 36.10 2.32 -4.73
C HIS A 956 34.58 2.36 -4.60
N ASP A 957 33.96 1.31 -4.05
CA ASP A 957 32.52 1.32 -3.85
C ASP A 957 32.16 2.29 -2.74
N SER A 958 31.16 3.12 -3.00
CA SER A 958 30.64 4.05 -2.02
C SER A 958 29.64 3.39 -1.08
N PHE A 959 29.76 3.66 0.21
CA PHE A 959 28.86 3.14 1.25
C PHE A 959 27.39 3.45 0.93
N PHE A 960 27.11 4.73 0.67
CA PHE A 960 25.75 5.22 0.45
C PHE A 960 25.19 4.74 -0.88
N GLU A 961 26.05 4.65 -1.90
CA GLU A 961 25.63 4.09 -3.19
C GLU A 961 25.21 2.64 -3.02
N LEU A 962 25.95 1.81 -2.28
CA LEU A 962 25.63 0.39 -2.09
C LEU A 962 24.35 0.10 -1.26
N GLY A 963 23.61 1.12 -0.82
CA GLY A 963 22.44 0.94 0.05
C GLY A 963 22.66 1.48 1.47
N GLY A 964 23.85 1.98 1.77
CA GLY A 964 24.21 2.45 3.09
C GLY A 964 23.49 3.72 3.49
N HIS A 965 23.34 3.90 4.80
CA HIS A 965 22.74 5.08 5.39
C HIS A 965 23.19 5.27 6.83
N SER A 966 22.93 6.44 7.41
CA SER A 966 23.37 6.84 8.77
C SER A 966 23.13 5.77 9.83
N LEU A 967 21.93 5.20 9.83
CA LEU A 967 21.53 4.12 10.75
C LEU A 967 22.36 2.82 10.56
N LEU A 968 22.68 2.46 9.33
CA LEU A 968 23.53 1.30 9.03
C LEU A 968 25.01 1.60 9.34
N ALA A 969 25.45 2.84 9.16
CA ALA A 969 26.79 3.29 9.54
C ALA A 969 27.03 3.12 11.05
N THR A 970 26.03 3.39 11.91
CA THR A 970 26.17 3.14 13.34
C THR A 970 26.34 1.64 13.65
N ARG A 971 25.57 0.76 12.99
CA ARG A 971 25.72 -0.70 13.15
C ARG A 971 27.11 -1.19 12.75
N ILE A 972 27.58 -0.74 11.59
CA ILE A 972 28.91 -1.08 11.09
C ILE A 972 29.98 -0.55 12.05
N ARG A 973 29.83 0.66 12.60
CA ARG A 973 30.74 1.20 13.61
C ARG A 973 30.81 0.31 14.85
N ALA A 974 29.67 -0.16 15.36
CA ALA A 974 29.64 -1.08 16.50
C ALA A 974 30.37 -2.39 16.19
N ARG A 975 30.19 -2.95 14.99
CA ARG A 975 30.96 -4.12 14.53
C ARG A 975 32.44 -3.84 14.35
N ILE A 976 32.83 -2.68 13.82
CA ILE A 976 34.24 -2.27 13.72
C ILE A 976 34.85 -2.20 15.12
N GLN A 977 34.12 -1.68 16.12
CA GLN A 977 34.57 -1.69 17.51
C GLN A 977 34.75 -3.12 18.02
N GLU A 978 33.81 -4.03 17.77
CA GLU A 978 33.87 -5.41 18.25
C GLU A 978 34.95 -6.24 17.56
N GLU A 979 35.06 -6.16 16.23
CA GLU A 979 35.96 -7.00 15.42
C GLU A 979 37.37 -6.43 15.32
N LEU A 980 37.52 -5.09 15.32
CA LEU A 980 38.81 -4.42 15.11
C LEU A 980 39.31 -3.67 16.36
N ASN A 981 38.59 -3.78 17.49
CA ASN A 981 38.88 -3.10 18.76
C ASN A 981 39.14 -1.60 18.61
N LEU A 982 38.39 -0.93 17.71
CA LEU A 982 38.67 0.45 17.32
C LEU A 982 37.43 1.34 17.36
N ALA A 983 37.48 2.37 18.22
CA ALA A 983 36.38 3.30 18.44
C ALA A 983 36.49 4.50 17.50
N ILE A 984 35.87 4.38 16.31
CA ILE A 984 35.97 5.43 15.30
C ILE A 984 34.81 6.45 15.40
N PRO A 985 35.07 7.76 15.35
CA PRO A 985 34.03 8.78 15.21
C PRO A 985 33.12 8.54 14.00
N LEU A 986 31.81 8.74 14.15
CA LEU A 986 30.85 8.56 13.05
C LEU A 986 31.14 9.49 11.86
N LYS A 987 31.76 10.64 12.12
CA LYS A 987 32.17 11.61 11.09
C LYS A 987 33.08 10.98 10.02
N LEU A 988 33.91 9.99 10.38
CA LEU A 988 34.78 9.28 9.43
C LEU A 988 33.98 8.51 8.35
N PHE A 989 32.77 8.05 8.67
CA PHE A 989 31.89 7.41 7.66
C PHE A 989 31.31 8.39 6.65
N PHE A 990 31.05 9.63 7.07
CA PHE A 990 30.48 10.66 6.20
C PHE A 990 31.56 11.37 5.37
N ASP A 991 32.74 11.55 5.94
CA ASP A 991 33.89 12.14 5.24
C ASP A 991 34.61 11.11 4.34
N GLY A 992 34.47 9.80 4.63
CA GLY A 992 35.03 8.67 3.91
C GLY A 992 33.97 7.88 3.13
N ASP A 993 33.45 8.48 2.06
CA ASP A 993 32.34 7.96 1.26
C ASP A 993 32.60 6.62 0.55
N THR A 994 33.87 6.23 0.36
CA THR A 994 34.33 4.97 -0.26
C THR A 994 35.14 4.14 0.72
N LEU A 995 35.18 2.82 0.49
CA LEU A 995 35.91 1.89 1.36
C LEU A 995 37.40 2.25 1.50
N GLU A 996 38.06 2.65 0.41
CA GLU A 996 39.45 3.14 0.41
C GLU A 996 39.63 4.38 1.29
N ARG A 997 38.76 5.38 1.18
CA ARG A 997 38.87 6.62 1.96
C ARG A 997 38.60 6.38 3.43
N LEU A 998 37.60 5.55 3.74
CA LEU A 998 37.34 5.14 5.12
C LEU A 998 38.54 4.39 5.71
N ALA A 999 39.11 3.43 4.99
CA ALA A 999 40.30 2.69 5.44
C ALA A 999 41.48 3.63 5.72
N ALA A 1000 41.78 4.57 4.80
CA ALA A 1000 42.85 5.54 4.97
C ALA A 1000 42.62 6.48 6.18
N GLN A 1001 41.38 6.93 6.38
CA GLN A 1001 41.03 7.77 7.52
C GLN A 1001 41.10 7.01 8.86
N ILE A 1002 40.73 5.72 8.86
CA ILE A 1002 40.88 4.83 10.01
C ILE A 1002 42.36 4.61 10.35
N GLU A 1003 43.22 4.42 9.35
CA GLU A 1003 44.67 4.32 9.57
C GLU A 1003 45.26 5.62 10.14
N GLN A 1004 44.87 6.77 9.61
CA GLN A 1004 45.27 8.06 10.16
C GLN A 1004 44.78 8.24 11.60
N PHE A 1005 43.54 7.84 11.90
CA PHE A 1005 42.99 7.89 13.24
C PHE A 1005 43.77 6.99 14.21
N ARG A 1006 44.10 5.75 13.81
CA ARG A 1006 44.96 4.85 14.59
C ARG A 1006 46.31 5.47 14.93
N GLN A 1007 46.98 6.04 13.94
CA GLN A 1007 48.29 6.67 14.14
C GLN A 1007 48.24 7.87 15.10
N HIS A 1008 47.16 8.65 15.07
CA HIS A 1008 46.97 9.79 15.98
C HIS A 1008 46.61 9.34 17.41
N SER A 1009 45.81 8.28 17.57
CA SER A 1009 45.49 7.71 18.88
C SER A 1009 46.71 7.07 19.54
N GLU A 1010 47.54 6.34 18.77
CA GLU A 1010 48.79 5.74 19.26
C GLU A 1010 49.85 6.81 19.60
N HIS A 1011 49.90 7.95 18.91
CA HIS A 1011 50.79 9.07 19.29
C HIS A 1011 50.34 9.78 20.57
N GLN A 1012 49.03 9.91 20.82
CA GLN A 1012 48.52 10.50 22.06
C GLN A 1012 48.73 9.60 23.28
N GLU A 1013 48.56 8.27 23.16
CA GLU A 1013 48.91 7.34 24.23
C GLU A 1013 50.41 7.36 24.54
N ASN A 1014 51.28 7.38 23.51
CA ASN A 1014 52.72 7.48 23.73
C ASN A 1014 53.18 8.82 24.35
N ASP A 1015 52.51 9.95 24.03
CA ASP A 1015 52.80 11.24 24.66
C ASP A 1015 52.34 11.29 26.13
N VAL A 1016 51.23 10.62 26.46
CA VAL A 1016 50.73 10.50 27.85
C VAL A 1016 51.62 9.56 28.67
N ASP A 1017 52.02 8.41 28.11
CA ASP A 1017 52.96 7.48 28.75
C ASP A 1017 54.36 8.12 28.92
N ALA A 1018 54.81 8.95 27.97
CA ALA A 1018 56.04 9.71 28.09
C ALA A 1018 55.96 10.83 29.15
N LEU A 1019 54.78 11.46 29.31
CA LEU A 1019 54.51 12.42 30.37
C LEU A 1019 54.44 11.74 31.74
N GLU A 1020 53.78 10.60 31.87
CA GLU A 1020 53.72 9.81 33.10
C GLU A 1020 55.10 9.26 33.50
N ALA A 1021 55.93 8.81 32.54
CA ALA A 1021 57.31 8.42 32.80
C ALA A 1021 58.20 9.61 33.26
N LEU A 1022 57.94 10.81 32.74
CA LEU A 1022 58.59 12.05 33.20
C LEU A 1022 58.12 12.47 34.60
N PHE A 1023 56.88 12.17 34.98
CA PHE A 1023 56.39 12.40 36.35
C PHE A 1023 56.96 11.37 37.34
N ASP A 1024 57.11 10.11 36.93
CA ASP A 1024 57.72 9.07 37.76
C ASP A 1024 59.23 9.29 37.98
N GLU A 1025 59.98 9.81 36.99
CA GLU A 1025 61.39 10.20 37.16
C GLU A 1025 61.58 11.41 38.12
N VAL A 1026 60.62 12.33 38.15
CA VAL A 1026 60.66 13.51 39.06
C VAL A 1026 60.29 13.12 40.50
N ASP A 1027 59.50 12.08 40.70
CA ASP A 1027 59.18 11.53 42.03
C ASP A 1027 60.32 10.65 42.58
N GLU A 1028 61.10 9.97 41.74
CA GLU A 1028 62.32 9.26 42.17
C GLU A 1028 63.47 10.21 42.56
N GLU A 1029 63.63 11.37 41.89
CA GLU A 1029 64.63 12.38 42.29
C GLU A 1029 64.28 13.13 43.58
N HIS A 1030 63.01 13.18 43.99
CA HIS A 1030 62.61 13.74 45.30
C HIS A 1030 62.69 12.72 46.46
N ALA A 1031 62.97 11.44 46.16
CA ALA A 1031 63.10 10.37 47.14
C ALA A 1031 64.56 9.95 47.44
N GLN A 1032 65.56 10.59 46.81
CA GLN A 1032 67.00 10.51 47.17
C GLN A 1032 67.46 11.79 47.90
#